data_AF-A0A1L9TRS4-F1
#
_entry.id   AF-A0A1L9TRS4-F1
#
_cell.length_a   1.000
_cell.length_b   1.000
_cell.length_c   1.000
_cell.angle_alpha   90.00
_cell.angle_beta   90.00
_cell.angle_gamma   90.00
#
_symmetry.space_group_name_H-M   'P 1'
#
loop_
_entity.id
_entity.type
_entity.pdbx_description
1 polymer ?
#
loop_
_entity_poly.entity_id
_entity_poly.type
_entity_poly.pdbx_seq_one_letter_code
_entity_poly.pdbx_strand_id
1 'polypeptide(L)'
;MIVHSHSRSRSHSRRLIITLLALTTLLGIFWLNTGSENNDDASWRQKLRSLTVPARNSRRVTKVSMLYGSRNTLYERALQSHRRHAERWGYGMEVLQNDIAVGYWNKPSYLLSLVIEELAKPVGEQVEWFMWVDADTVVINPAIPLEIFLPPFEIEDIHMIATKDHKGLNTGIFFLRVHQKTVDILIKTLGYPIYNPKVALGVQVDQTAMEKVLSQPALKNSVMYLPRTWINTYEWAHAYEGERGNFLVHFPGLGDQRWAHMDKWLDIVEQTPEAWEVPVNETWYLDDSSAFWGRVLTAKKIIWEHEKALAATKGPVPMSSRNKQMERAVGELQKVLSEEPYSDKLMDQRIKDCSSFPVFSCMLRPVPFKCIANMQLSFIVDNLPSFLLILGAVYFLTLAHRVIKNPLSSVPGPQITKWTDLILKYYTVTGQRPRYVHALHQKYGPIVRISPSTMDISCIRAAHEIHRIASPFLKSPWYRLLNRKDGESIFSTTDPEYHRRHRRLLSSPLSEANLRAVEPLVKSRVQLAMARIREEALSPRGVADIYKWFFFMATDIIGELSFGDSFRMLEIGRKNQYIADLETVAKIGGIRATFPFTMSVAAVFPLSVFKEVVASTDRILDYAAQSVDRYKSHLALNPDQPKPTLFTNLYAASKVKEGECFSDREIRNDAQSFIVAGSDTTANTLVYLIWSMLKDKKIQERLVTELDIEQVKEHGLSDEHLRGLPYMNQVINETLRLYPVVPSGLPRVVPEKGSTLVGHWLPGGTTVATQLYSLQRDSQIFTDPERSMLIVLLAELNRLRWIAPRPDGIAPCDSVFLLLFPEGENVCAGGYV
;
A
#
# COMPACT_ATOMS: atom_id res chain seq x y z
N MET A 1 -46.83 25.05 -2.62
CA MET A 1 -46.51 24.04 -3.67
C MET A 1 -45.07 23.51 -3.57
N ILE A 2 -44.52 23.33 -2.37
CA ILE A 2 -43.13 22.86 -2.13
C ILE A 2 -43.15 21.84 -0.99
N VAL A 3 -43.85 20.71 -1.19
CA VAL A 3 -43.77 19.54 -0.28
C VAL A 3 -43.74 18.21 -1.08
N HIS A 4 -43.74 18.25 -2.42
CA HIS A 4 -43.82 17.04 -3.25
C HIS A 4 -42.53 16.65 -4.01
N SER A 5 -41.42 17.39 -3.88
CA SER A 5 -40.16 17.04 -4.56
C SER A 5 -39.18 16.19 -3.72
N HIS A 6 -39.36 16.11 -2.40
CA HIS A 6 -38.42 15.39 -1.52
C HIS A 6 -38.68 13.87 -1.39
N SER A 7 -39.82 13.35 -1.83
CA SER A 7 -40.11 11.91 -1.77
C SER A 7 -39.59 11.14 -3.00
N ARG A 8 -39.54 11.76 -4.19
CA ARG A 8 -39.08 11.10 -5.43
C ARG A 8 -37.57 10.85 -5.46
N SER A 9 -36.76 11.80 -4.97
CA SER A 9 -35.30 11.66 -4.85
C SER A 9 -34.90 10.48 -3.95
N ARG A 10 -35.54 10.33 -2.77
CA ARG A 10 -35.28 9.20 -1.85
C ARG A 10 -35.61 7.84 -2.44
N SER A 11 -36.60 7.74 -3.34
CA SER A 11 -36.96 6.46 -3.98
C SER A 11 -35.93 6.00 -5.02
N HIS A 12 -35.36 6.94 -5.79
CA HIS A 12 -34.30 6.65 -6.77
C HIS A 12 -32.98 6.33 -6.08
N SER A 13 -32.63 7.06 -5.01
CA SER A 13 -31.47 6.71 -4.17
C SER A 13 -31.64 5.33 -3.53
N ARG A 14 -32.83 5.01 -3.00
CA ARG A 14 -33.10 3.67 -2.43
C ARG A 14 -33.01 2.56 -3.48
N ARG A 15 -33.55 2.77 -4.68
CA ARG A 15 -33.42 1.80 -5.78
C ARG A 15 -31.97 1.64 -6.20
N LEU A 16 -31.22 2.72 -6.41
CA LEU A 16 -29.79 2.67 -6.75
C LEU A 16 -28.96 1.98 -5.65
N ILE A 17 -29.26 2.23 -4.37
CA ILE A 17 -28.62 1.59 -3.21
C ILE A 17 -28.96 0.11 -3.14
N ILE A 18 -30.23 -0.27 -3.35
CA ILE A 18 -30.66 -1.67 -3.39
C ILE A 18 -30.02 -2.38 -4.60
N THR A 19 -29.93 -1.73 -5.76
CA THR A 19 -29.28 -2.27 -6.95
C THR A 19 -27.77 -2.39 -6.76
N LEU A 20 -27.09 -1.42 -6.13
CA LEU A 20 -25.66 -1.50 -5.79
C LEU A 20 -25.39 -2.56 -4.73
N LEU A 21 -26.25 -2.69 -3.71
CA LEU A 21 -26.16 -3.75 -2.69
C LEU A 21 -26.44 -5.12 -3.33
N ALA A 22 -27.41 -5.24 -4.22
CA ALA A 22 -27.71 -6.48 -4.93
C ALA A 22 -26.60 -6.86 -5.93
N LEU A 23 -26.05 -5.91 -6.69
CA LEU A 23 -24.90 -6.12 -7.59
C LEU A 23 -23.64 -6.49 -6.81
N THR A 24 -23.37 -5.85 -5.66
CA THR A 24 -22.22 -6.21 -4.82
C THR A 24 -22.42 -7.55 -4.10
N THR A 25 -23.66 -7.94 -3.81
CA THR A 25 -23.96 -9.27 -3.26
C THR A 25 -23.86 -10.35 -4.35
N LEU A 26 -24.38 -10.11 -5.56
CA LEU A 26 -24.29 -11.04 -6.70
C LEU A 26 -22.87 -11.16 -7.27
N LEU A 27 -22.14 -10.04 -7.39
CA LEU A 27 -20.72 -10.04 -7.76
C LEU A 27 -19.84 -10.47 -6.60
N GLY A 28 -20.26 -10.27 -5.35
CA GLY A 28 -19.63 -10.86 -4.18
C GLY A 28 -19.76 -12.38 -4.17
N ILE A 29 -20.91 -12.93 -4.54
CA ILE A 29 -21.12 -14.37 -4.75
C ILE A 29 -20.26 -14.89 -5.91
N PHE A 30 -20.09 -14.10 -6.97
CA PHE A 30 -19.20 -14.45 -8.09
C PHE A 30 -17.70 -14.35 -7.71
N TRP A 31 -17.32 -13.36 -6.90
CA TRP A 31 -15.95 -13.12 -6.45
C TRP A 31 -15.54 -14.00 -5.27
N LEU A 32 -16.48 -14.46 -4.46
CA LEU A 32 -16.24 -15.49 -3.43
C LEU A 32 -16.06 -16.89 -4.05
N ASN A 33 -16.47 -17.07 -5.32
CA ASN A 33 -16.08 -18.22 -6.14
C ASN A 33 -14.71 -18.07 -6.81
N THR A 34 -14.08 -16.89 -6.76
CA THR A 34 -12.71 -16.64 -7.28
C THR A 34 -11.76 -16.08 -6.22
N GLY A 35 -12.18 -16.09 -4.96
CA GLY A 35 -11.55 -15.39 -3.84
C GLY A 35 -11.55 -16.26 -2.59
N SER A 36 -10.94 -17.44 -2.70
CA SER A 36 -10.61 -18.25 -1.52
C SER A 36 -9.36 -17.67 -0.86
N GLU A 37 -9.56 -16.85 0.18
CA GLU A 37 -8.62 -16.81 1.31
C GLU A 37 -8.45 -18.24 1.82
N ASN A 38 -7.24 -18.76 1.59
CA ASN A 38 -6.72 -20.01 2.10
C ASN A 38 -7.02 -20.16 3.59
N ASN A 39 -7.92 -21.08 3.90
CA ASN A 39 -8.00 -21.68 5.23
C ASN A 39 -8.36 -23.16 5.07
N ASP A 40 -7.54 -23.88 4.31
CA ASP A 40 -7.46 -25.33 4.37
C ASP A 40 -6.06 -25.69 4.85
N ASP A 41 -5.90 -25.71 6.18
CA ASP A 41 -4.65 -26.06 6.86
C ASP A 41 -4.71 -27.42 7.56
N ALA A 42 -5.60 -28.33 7.11
CA ALA A 42 -5.78 -29.63 7.78
C ALA A 42 -6.00 -30.85 6.86
N SER A 43 -6.42 -30.70 5.61
CA SER A 43 -6.76 -31.84 4.72
C SER A 43 -5.60 -32.26 3.80
N TRP A 44 -4.79 -31.32 3.32
CA TRP A 44 -3.65 -31.61 2.44
C TRP A 44 -2.45 -32.22 3.18
N ARG A 45 -2.30 -31.95 4.48
CA ARG A 45 -1.24 -32.49 5.36
C ARG A 45 -1.28 -34.01 5.51
N GLN A 46 -2.43 -34.63 5.22
CA GLN A 46 -2.61 -36.09 5.28
C GLN A 46 -2.35 -36.77 3.92
N LYS A 47 -2.50 -36.02 2.80
CA LYS A 47 -2.19 -36.49 1.44
C LYS A 47 -0.73 -36.29 1.02
N LEU A 48 -0.01 -35.35 1.64
CA LEU A 48 1.43 -35.14 1.41
C LEU A 48 2.35 -36.15 2.12
N ARG A 49 1.83 -36.99 3.01
CA ARG A 49 2.63 -38.01 3.72
C ARG A 49 2.88 -39.29 2.91
N SER A 50 2.31 -39.43 1.70
CA SER A 50 2.38 -40.67 0.92
C SER A 50 3.29 -40.63 -0.31
N LEU A 51 4.17 -39.64 -0.44
CA LEU A 51 5.26 -39.68 -1.43
C LEU A 51 6.60 -39.47 -0.71
N THR A 52 7.06 -40.55 -0.08
CA THR A 52 8.39 -40.67 0.50
C THR A 52 9.44 -40.78 -0.60
N VAL A 53 10.33 -39.80 -0.68
CA VAL A 53 11.73 -40.02 -1.09
C VAL A 53 12.59 -39.79 0.17
N PRO A 54 13.65 -40.59 0.41
CA PRO A 54 14.14 -40.87 1.77
C PRO A 54 14.79 -39.67 2.46
N ALA A 55 14.43 -39.48 3.72
CA ALA A 55 15.13 -38.64 4.68
C ALA A 55 16.58 -39.14 4.85
N ARG A 56 17.56 -38.36 4.36
CA ARG A 56 18.84 -38.12 5.07
C ARG A 56 19.80 -37.06 4.49
N ASN A 57 19.59 -36.49 3.28
CA ASN A 57 20.54 -35.54 2.67
C ASN A 57 19.89 -34.35 1.88
N SER A 58 18.82 -33.72 2.39
CA SER A 58 18.29 -32.49 1.74
C SER A 58 19.12 -31.27 2.15
N ARG A 59 19.52 -30.45 1.17
CA ARG A 59 20.27 -29.20 1.39
C ARG A 59 19.35 -28.18 2.07
N ARG A 60 19.85 -27.45 3.07
CA ARG A 60 19.10 -26.33 3.67
C ARG A 60 19.18 -25.10 2.77
N VAL A 61 18.11 -24.81 2.03
CA VAL A 61 18.04 -23.67 1.10
C VAL A 61 17.03 -22.64 1.58
N THR A 62 17.39 -21.36 1.47
CA THR A 62 16.49 -20.23 1.71
C THR A 62 16.45 -19.35 0.48
N LYS A 63 15.26 -19.06 -0.04
CA LYS A 63 15.08 -18.07 -1.09
C LYS A 63 15.17 -16.67 -0.50
N VAL A 64 15.75 -15.74 -1.25
CA VAL A 64 15.93 -14.35 -0.84
C VAL A 64 15.43 -13.45 -1.95
N SER A 65 14.64 -12.44 -1.59
CA SER A 65 14.22 -11.40 -2.51
C SER A 65 14.17 -10.04 -1.80
N MET A 66 13.79 -9.02 -2.54
CA MET A 66 13.49 -7.71 -1.99
C MET A 66 12.24 -7.14 -2.64
N LEU A 67 11.33 -6.62 -1.82
CA LEU A 67 10.13 -5.93 -2.28
C LEU A 67 9.76 -4.89 -1.23
N TYR A 68 10.10 -3.64 -1.53
CA TYR A 68 9.85 -2.47 -0.71
C TYR A 68 9.39 -1.29 -1.57
N GLY A 69 8.81 -0.28 -0.95
CA GLY A 69 8.21 0.87 -1.64
C GLY A 69 6.73 0.67 -1.98
N SER A 70 6.28 1.24 -3.10
CA SER A 70 4.88 1.19 -3.53
C SER A 70 4.43 -0.26 -3.76
N ARG A 71 3.29 -0.65 -3.17
CA ARG A 71 2.74 -2.00 -3.38
C ARG A 71 2.50 -2.28 -4.86
N ASN A 72 3.02 -3.40 -5.33
CA ASN A 72 2.79 -3.91 -6.67
C ASN A 72 2.23 -5.33 -6.57
N THR A 73 0.95 -5.48 -6.93
CA THR A 73 0.23 -6.76 -6.79
C THR A 73 0.82 -7.87 -7.66
N LEU A 74 1.43 -7.54 -8.80
CA LEU A 74 2.05 -8.52 -9.68
C LEU A 74 3.34 -9.06 -9.06
N TYR A 75 4.16 -8.19 -8.46
CA TYR A 75 5.34 -8.62 -7.70
C TYR A 75 4.97 -9.40 -6.44
N GLU A 76 3.91 -9.00 -5.71
CA GLU A 76 3.43 -9.76 -4.56
C GLU A 76 2.94 -11.16 -4.97
N ARG A 77 2.18 -11.29 -6.06
CA ARG A 77 1.74 -12.58 -6.64
C ARG A 77 2.93 -13.43 -7.12
N ALA A 78 3.91 -12.79 -7.76
CA ALA A 78 5.15 -13.43 -8.20
C ALA A 78 5.93 -14.00 -7.00
N LEU A 79 6.14 -13.23 -5.94
CA LEU A 79 6.75 -13.73 -4.71
C LEU A 79 5.90 -14.81 -4.03
N GLN A 80 4.57 -14.75 -4.13
CA GLN A 80 3.70 -15.79 -3.62
C GLN A 80 3.87 -17.12 -4.39
N SER A 81 4.18 -17.08 -5.70
CA SER A 81 4.58 -18.29 -6.45
C SER A 81 5.86 -18.91 -5.88
N HIS A 82 6.84 -18.07 -5.50
CA HIS A 82 8.08 -18.53 -4.86
C HIS A 82 7.86 -19.10 -3.47
N ARG A 83 6.99 -18.50 -2.65
CA ARG A 83 6.61 -19.01 -1.32
C ARG A 83 5.91 -20.35 -1.40
N ARG A 84 4.96 -20.53 -2.31
CA ARG A 84 4.28 -21.83 -2.54
C ARG A 84 5.28 -22.93 -2.86
N HIS A 85 6.27 -22.61 -3.70
CA HIS A 85 7.36 -23.53 -4.01
C HIS A 85 8.25 -23.82 -2.80
N ALA A 86 8.62 -22.80 -2.02
CA ALA A 86 9.40 -22.96 -0.80
C ALA A 86 8.68 -23.85 0.23
N GLU A 87 7.38 -23.61 0.45
CA GLU A 87 6.53 -24.40 1.34
C GLU A 87 6.46 -25.88 0.92
N ARG A 88 6.36 -26.15 -0.39
CA ARG A 88 6.31 -27.54 -0.91
C ARG A 88 7.54 -28.36 -0.55
N TRP A 89 8.71 -27.74 -0.57
CA TRP A 89 9.99 -28.41 -0.40
C TRP A 89 10.64 -28.15 0.96
N GLY A 90 10.02 -27.34 1.82
CA GLY A 90 10.55 -26.98 3.14
C GLY A 90 11.70 -25.98 3.11
N TYR A 91 11.79 -25.14 2.08
CA TYR A 91 12.78 -24.07 1.99
C TYR A 91 12.35 -22.83 2.78
N GLY A 92 13.32 -22.04 3.23
CA GLY A 92 13.07 -20.69 3.77
C GLY A 92 12.72 -19.69 2.67
N MET A 93 12.12 -18.56 3.06
CA MET A 93 11.94 -17.39 2.19
C MET A 93 12.13 -16.10 3.00
N GLU A 94 13.15 -15.34 2.64
CA GLU A 94 13.46 -14.03 3.20
C GLU A 94 13.17 -12.93 2.17
N VAL A 95 12.51 -11.86 2.58
CA VAL A 95 12.20 -10.73 1.70
C VAL A 95 12.54 -9.44 2.41
N LEU A 96 13.49 -8.68 1.86
CA LEU A 96 13.77 -7.34 2.35
C LEU A 96 12.57 -6.42 2.07
N GLN A 97 11.99 -5.86 3.14
CA GLN A 97 10.81 -5.00 3.06
C GLN A 97 11.11 -3.50 3.27
N ASN A 98 12.36 -3.15 3.56
CA ASN A 98 12.80 -1.77 3.78
C ASN A 98 14.08 -1.50 2.99
N ASP A 99 14.26 -0.25 2.56
CA ASP A 99 15.51 0.19 1.94
C ASP A 99 16.62 0.29 3.01
N ILE A 100 17.78 -0.34 2.77
CA ILE A 100 18.94 -0.34 3.69
C ILE A 100 20.21 0.25 3.06
N ALA A 101 20.23 0.46 1.74
CA ALA A 101 21.37 0.98 1.00
C ALA A 101 20.90 1.61 -0.32
N VAL A 102 21.60 2.65 -0.78
CA VAL A 102 21.13 3.44 -1.95
C VAL A 102 20.98 2.60 -3.22
N GLY A 103 19.77 2.53 -3.76
CA GLY A 103 19.47 1.97 -5.09
C GLY A 103 19.89 0.52 -5.28
N TYR A 104 20.70 0.24 -6.31
CA TYR A 104 21.15 -1.10 -6.68
C TYR A 104 22.01 -1.80 -5.60
N TRP A 105 22.52 -1.06 -4.61
CA TRP A 105 23.36 -1.62 -3.54
C TRP A 105 22.59 -2.36 -2.44
N ASN A 106 21.25 -2.28 -2.42
CA ASN A 106 20.42 -3.04 -1.48
C ASN A 106 20.63 -4.56 -1.59
N LYS A 107 20.65 -5.09 -2.82
CA LYS A 107 20.81 -6.53 -3.10
C LYS A 107 22.09 -7.10 -2.45
N PRO A 108 23.30 -6.60 -2.76
CA PRO A 108 24.52 -7.09 -2.14
C PRO A 108 24.64 -6.77 -0.63
N SER A 109 24.07 -5.64 -0.16
CA SER A 109 24.09 -5.29 1.26
C SER A 109 23.23 -6.23 2.10
N TYR A 110 22.04 -6.56 1.62
CA TYR A 110 21.13 -7.46 2.32
C TYR A 110 21.66 -8.89 2.34
N LEU A 111 22.13 -9.39 1.19
CA LEU A 111 22.78 -10.69 1.13
C LEU A 111 23.97 -10.78 2.07
N LEU A 112 24.77 -9.71 2.19
CA LEU A 112 25.90 -9.68 3.12
C LEU A 112 25.41 -9.81 4.57
N SER A 113 24.35 -9.09 4.94
CA SER A 113 23.79 -9.19 6.30
C SER A 113 23.28 -10.59 6.62
N LEU A 114 22.56 -11.23 5.69
CA LEU A 114 22.04 -12.59 5.87
C LEU A 114 23.14 -13.64 5.97
N VAL A 115 24.17 -13.55 5.13
CA VAL A 115 25.31 -14.48 5.19
C VAL A 115 26.06 -14.35 6.51
N ILE A 116 26.26 -13.13 7.01
CA ILE A 116 26.90 -12.91 8.32
C ILE A 116 26.03 -13.48 9.45
N GLU A 117 24.71 -13.27 9.40
CA GLU A 117 23.77 -13.77 10.40
C GLU A 117 23.76 -15.31 10.44
N GLU A 118 23.73 -15.98 9.28
CA GLU A 118 23.77 -17.44 9.21
C GLU A 118 25.12 -18.00 9.66
N LEU A 119 26.24 -17.35 9.33
CA LEU A 119 27.57 -17.76 9.80
C LEU A 119 27.70 -17.68 11.34
N ALA A 120 26.91 -16.84 12.00
CA ALA A 120 26.90 -16.70 13.45
C ALA A 120 26.08 -17.80 14.17
N LYS A 121 25.24 -18.55 13.46
CA LYS A 121 24.42 -19.63 14.04
C LYS A 121 25.24 -20.91 14.28
N PRO A 122 24.82 -21.82 15.17
CA PRO A 122 25.51 -23.10 15.39
C PRO A 122 25.58 -23.97 14.12
N VAL A 123 26.67 -24.72 13.97
CA VAL A 123 26.86 -25.66 12.85
C VAL A 123 25.74 -26.70 12.87
N GLY A 124 25.01 -26.81 11.75
CA GLY A 124 23.86 -27.70 11.63
C GLY A 124 22.50 -27.01 11.72
N GLU A 125 22.44 -25.76 12.18
CA GLU A 125 21.23 -24.92 12.16
C GLU A 125 21.24 -23.90 11.03
N GLN A 126 22.42 -23.63 10.44
CA GLN A 126 22.62 -22.65 9.38
C GLN A 126 21.97 -23.07 8.06
N VAL A 127 21.40 -22.11 7.34
CA VAL A 127 21.13 -22.24 5.91
C VAL A 127 22.44 -22.56 5.19
N GLU A 128 22.43 -23.50 4.24
CA GLU A 128 23.62 -23.82 3.43
C GLU A 128 23.70 -22.92 2.19
N TRP A 129 22.56 -22.65 1.56
CA TRP A 129 22.47 -21.89 0.31
C TRP A 129 21.33 -20.87 0.34
N PHE A 130 21.64 -19.66 -0.09
CA PHE A 130 20.65 -18.67 -0.48
C PHE A 130 20.38 -18.73 -1.97
N MET A 131 19.12 -18.64 -2.39
CA MET A 131 18.73 -18.43 -3.79
C MET A 131 18.15 -17.02 -3.93
N TRP A 132 18.89 -16.10 -4.54
CA TRP A 132 18.36 -14.79 -4.88
C TRP A 132 17.36 -14.89 -6.03
N VAL A 133 16.21 -14.23 -5.91
CA VAL A 133 15.21 -14.09 -6.96
C VAL A 133 14.71 -12.65 -7.03
N ASP A 134 14.81 -12.02 -8.21
CA ASP A 134 14.19 -10.72 -8.44
C ASP A 134 12.64 -10.85 -8.41
N ALA A 135 11.97 -9.76 -8.01
CA ALA A 135 10.52 -9.76 -7.80
C ALA A 135 9.71 -9.91 -9.11
N ASP A 136 10.35 -9.74 -10.27
CA ASP A 136 9.79 -9.98 -11.60
C ASP A 136 10.09 -11.40 -12.11
N THR A 137 10.01 -12.39 -11.22
CA THR A 137 10.16 -13.81 -11.56
C THR A 137 9.00 -14.63 -11.01
N VAL A 138 8.45 -15.54 -11.82
CA VAL A 138 7.29 -16.37 -11.47
C VAL A 138 7.67 -17.84 -11.58
N VAL A 139 7.46 -18.61 -10.52
CA VAL A 139 7.62 -20.07 -10.56
C VAL A 139 6.45 -20.67 -11.35
N ILE A 140 6.74 -21.34 -12.46
CA ILE A 140 5.72 -21.93 -13.35
C ILE A 140 5.58 -23.44 -13.15
N ASN A 141 6.64 -24.13 -12.70
CA ASN A 141 6.61 -25.53 -12.34
C ASN A 141 7.08 -25.72 -10.88
N PRO A 142 6.16 -25.77 -9.91
CA PRO A 142 6.52 -25.94 -8.51
C PRO A 142 7.04 -27.35 -8.18
N ALA A 143 6.98 -28.31 -9.10
CA ALA A 143 7.47 -29.68 -8.87
C ALA A 143 8.99 -29.84 -9.03
N ILE A 144 9.73 -28.77 -9.32
CA ILE A 144 11.19 -28.81 -9.51
C ILE A 144 11.91 -28.44 -8.21
N PRO A 145 12.62 -29.37 -7.54
CA PRO A 145 13.40 -29.07 -6.33
C PRO A 145 14.67 -28.27 -6.65
N LEU A 146 15.12 -27.43 -5.71
CA LEU A 146 16.31 -26.59 -5.89
C LEU A 146 17.62 -27.37 -5.84
N GLU A 147 17.65 -28.53 -5.15
CA GLU A 147 18.87 -29.33 -4.95
C GLU A 147 19.51 -29.78 -6.26
N ILE A 148 18.73 -29.95 -7.33
CA ILE A 148 19.24 -30.36 -8.65
C ILE A 148 20.13 -29.29 -9.28
N PHE A 149 19.96 -28.02 -8.89
CA PHE A 149 20.77 -26.91 -9.37
C PHE A 149 22.01 -26.66 -8.51
N LEU A 150 22.15 -27.34 -7.37
CA LEU A 150 23.25 -27.15 -6.43
C LEU A 150 24.37 -28.17 -6.67
N PRO A 151 25.62 -27.80 -6.36
CA PRO A 151 26.72 -28.75 -6.46
C PRO A 151 26.53 -29.94 -5.52
N PRO A 152 27.01 -31.13 -5.91
CA PRO A 152 27.19 -32.27 -5.00
C PRO A 152 28.01 -31.91 -3.76
N PHE A 153 27.86 -32.66 -2.67
CA PHE A 153 28.57 -32.38 -1.40
C PHE A 153 30.10 -32.44 -1.54
N GLU A 154 30.60 -33.20 -2.51
CA GLU A 154 32.01 -33.36 -2.84
C GLU A 154 32.65 -32.10 -3.44
N ILE A 155 31.84 -31.16 -3.94
CA ILE A 155 32.32 -29.91 -4.54
C ILE A 155 32.16 -28.78 -3.53
N GLU A 156 33.22 -28.52 -2.75
CA GLU A 156 33.17 -27.56 -1.64
C GLU A 156 33.68 -26.15 -2.01
N ASP A 157 34.36 -25.99 -3.13
CA ASP A 157 35.04 -24.77 -3.53
C ASP A 157 34.18 -23.81 -4.39
N ILE A 158 32.94 -24.22 -4.69
CA ILE A 158 31.93 -23.37 -5.34
C ILE A 158 31.09 -22.66 -4.27
N HIS A 159 31.01 -21.33 -4.40
CA HIS A 159 30.31 -20.46 -3.46
C HIS A 159 29.24 -19.60 -4.13
N MET A 160 29.21 -19.53 -5.46
CA MET A 160 28.16 -18.87 -6.22
C MET A 160 27.77 -19.70 -7.45
N ILE A 161 26.48 -19.75 -7.76
CA ILE A 161 25.95 -20.34 -9.00
C ILE A 161 25.12 -19.29 -9.69
N ALA A 162 25.44 -18.96 -10.94
CA ALA A 162 24.77 -17.88 -11.66
C ALA A 162 24.46 -18.30 -13.10
N THR A 163 23.90 -17.37 -13.87
CA THR A 163 23.71 -17.53 -15.32
C THR A 163 24.38 -16.38 -16.06
N LYS A 164 24.67 -16.58 -17.35
CA LYS A 164 25.12 -15.51 -18.25
C LYS A 164 24.08 -15.25 -19.33
N ASP A 165 23.94 -14.00 -19.72
CA ASP A 165 23.23 -13.57 -20.91
C ASP A 165 24.16 -12.78 -21.86
N HIS A 166 23.61 -12.19 -22.92
CA HIS A 166 24.37 -11.41 -23.90
C HIS A 166 25.13 -10.20 -23.29
N LYS A 167 24.82 -9.79 -22.06
CA LYS A 167 25.48 -8.70 -21.32
C LYS A 167 26.49 -9.19 -20.27
N GLY A 168 26.69 -10.50 -20.12
CA GLY A 168 27.59 -11.09 -19.14
C GLY A 168 26.85 -11.72 -17.96
N LEU A 169 27.38 -11.57 -16.74
CA LEU A 169 26.76 -12.08 -15.51
C LEU A 169 25.30 -11.58 -15.36
N ASN A 170 24.34 -12.47 -15.14
CA ASN A 170 22.99 -12.11 -14.77
C ASN A 170 22.77 -12.27 -13.26
N THR A 171 22.34 -11.20 -12.58
CA THR A 171 22.08 -11.20 -11.13
C THR A 171 20.59 -11.21 -10.77
N GLY A 172 19.72 -11.52 -11.73
CA GLY A 172 18.28 -11.65 -11.46
C GLY A 172 17.97 -12.92 -10.68
N ILE A 173 18.69 -14.00 -10.95
CA ILE A 173 18.55 -15.29 -10.27
C ILE A 173 19.92 -15.96 -10.12
N PHE A 174 20.33 -16.24 -8.88
CA PHE A 174 21.60 -16.89 -8.58
C PHE A 174 21.58 -17.51 -7.18
N PHE A 175 22.48 -18.45 -6.92
CA PHE A 175 22.68 -19.07 -5.62
C PHE A 175 23.98 -18.59 -4.97
N LEU A 176 23.95 -18.41 -3.65
CA LEU A 176 25.11 -18.13 -2.82
C LEU A 176 25.22 -19.14 -1.69
N ARG A 177 26.42 -19.68 -1.48
CA ARG A 177 26.69 -20.53 -0.31
C ARG A 177 26.92 -19.66 0.92
N VAL A 178 26.39 -20.07 2.07
CA VAL A 178 26.77 -19.46 3.35
C VAL A 178 28.20 -19.88 3.68
N HIS A 179 29.16 -18.99 3.43
CA HIS A 179 30.58 -19.26 3.58
C HIS A 179 31.38 -17.94 3.69
N GLN A 180 32.55 -17.98 4.33
CA GLN A 180 33.42 -16.81 4.46
C GLN A 180 33.84 -16.21 3.10
N LYS A 181 34.08 -17.05 2.08
CA LYS A 181 34.37 -16.54 0.72
C LYS A 181 33.21 -15.75 0.11
N THR A 182 31.96 -16.04 0.50
CA THR A 182 30.80 -15.27 0.04
C THR A 182 30.79 -13.88 0.65
N VAL A 183 31.19 -13.76 1.93
CA VAL A 183 31.42 -12.47 2.58
C VAL A 183 32.48 -11.67 1.82
N ASP A 184 33.60 -12.32 1.44
CA ASP A 184 34.65 -11.66 0.64
C ASP A 184 34.14 -11.17 -0.72
N ILE A 185 33.33 -11.98 -1.42
CA ILE A 185 32.72 -11.60 -2.71
C ILE A 185 31.83 -10.36 -2.54
N LEU A 186 30.95 -10.35 -1.53
CA LEU A 186 29.98 -9.28 -1.31
C LEU A 186 30.64 -7.99 -0.81
N ILE A 187 31.60 -8.07 0.12
CA ILE A 187 32.37 -6.90 0.59
C ILE A 187 33.16 -6.28 -0.57
N LYS A 188 33.85 -7.11 -1.38
CA LYS A 188 34.58 -6.61 -2.56
C LYS A 188 33.65 -6.01 -3.60
N THR A 189 32.43 -6.53 -3.75
CA THR A 189 31.41 -5.97 -4.65
C THR A 189 30.96 -4.59 -4.17
N LEU A 190 30.59 -4.46 -2.89
CA LEU A 190 30.17 -3.19 -2.28
C LEU A 190 31.30 -2.14 -2.28
N GLY A 191 32.54 -2.57 -2.03
CA GLY A 191 33.73 -1.71 -2.03
C GLY A 191 34.28 -1.40 -3.41
N TYR A 192 33.85 -2.10 -4.47
CA TYR A 192 34.39 -1.94 -5.82
C TYR A 192 34.41 -0.49 -6.32
N PRO A 193 33.32 0.31 -6.22
CA PRO A 193 33.33 1.70 -6.66
C PRO A 193 34.29 2.59 -5.84
N ILE A 194 34.54 2.25 -4.57
CA ILE A 194 35.46 2.99 -3.70
C ILE A 194 36.91 2.74 -4.12
N TYR A 195 37.27 1.48 -4.41
CA TYR A 195 38.62 1.12 -4.83
C TYR A 195 38.90 1.42 -6.31
N ASN A 196 37.86 1.53 -7.14
CA ASN A 196 37.97 1.74 -8.59
C ASN A 196 37.13 2.92 -9.08
N PRO A 197 37.32 4.16 -8.56
CA PRO A 197 36.45 5.30 -8.85
C PRO A 197 36.46 5.75 -10.32
N LYS A 198 37.47 5.31 -11.10
CA LYS A 198 37.60 5.62 -12.54
C LYS A 198 36.87 4.62 -13.45
N VAL A 199 36.35 3.53 -12.91
CA VAL A 199 35.66 2.50 -13.70
C VAL A 199 34.17 2.86 -13.78
N ALA A 200 33.69 3.12 -14.99
CA ALA A 200 32.26 3.33 -15.23
C ALA A 200 31.49 2.00 -15.11
N LEU A 201 30.57 1.92 -14.15
CA LEU A 201 29.80 0.70 -13.86
C LEU A 201 28.47 0.59 -14.63
N GLY A 202 28.07 1.64 -15.37
CA GLY A 202 26.85 1.64 -16.18
C GLY A 202 25.56 1.78 -15.36
N VAL A 203 24.46 1.23 -15.88
CA VAL A 203 23.11 1.36 -15.27
C VAL A 203 22.88 0.34 -14.16
N GLN A 204 23.31 -0.91 -14.33
CA GLN A 204 23.21 -1.99 -13.34
C GLN A 204 24.52 -2.10 -12.56
N VAL A 205 24.76 -1.09 -11.72
CA VAL A 205 26.08 -0.88 -11.10
C VAL A 205 26.53 -2.02 -10.18
N ASP A 206 25.60 -2.67 -9.49
CA ASP A 206 25.84 -3.82 -8.61
C ASP A 206 26.26 -5.06 -9.39
N GLN A 207 25.55 -5.37 -10.48
CA GLN A 207 25.84 -6.50 -11.37
C GLN A 207 27.22 -6.35 -12.03
N THR A 208 27.52 -5.18 -12.60
CA THR A 208 28.82 -4.91 -13.22
C THR A 208 29.96 -5.01 -12.22
N ALA A 209 29.78 -4.47 -11.00
CA ALA A 209 30.77 -4.57 -9.94
C ALA A 209 31.02 -6.03 -9.53
N MET A 210 29.96 -6.81 -9.34
CA MET A 210 30.06 -8.22 -8.96
C MET A 210 30.77 -9.04 -10.04
N GLU A 211 30.45 -8.83 -11.31
CA GLU A 211 31.11 -9.50 -12.43
C GLU A 211 32.62 -9.22 -12.45
N LYS A 212 33.02 -7.95 -12.24
CA LYS A 212 34.43 -7.56 -12.20
C LYS A 212 35.16 -8.19 -11.00
N VAL A 213 34.50 -8.34 -9.87
CA VAL A 213 35.04 -9.04 -8.68
C VAL A 213 35.21 -10.53 -8.95
N LEU A 214 34.20 -11.19 -9.52
CA LEU A 214 34.24 -12.62 -9.84
C LEU A 214 35.24 -12.95 -10.96
N SER A 215 35.58 -11.98 -11.81
CA SER A 215 36.59 -12.15 -12.86
C SER A 215 38.04 -12.16 -12.32
N GLN A 216 38.26 -11.79 -11.06
CA GLN A 216 39.59 -11.79 -10.46
C GLN A 216 40.14 -13.22 -10.32
N PRO A 217 41.44 -13.47 -10.55
CA PRO A 217 42.02 -14.81 -10.47
C PRO A 217 41.76 -15.55 -9.16
N ALA A 218 41.67 -14.81 -8.05
CA ALA A 218 41.42 -15.38 -6.72
C ALA A 218 39.98 -15.89 -6.51
N LEU A 219 39.00 -15.40 -7.28
CA LEU A 219 37.57 -15.67 -7.10
C LEU A 219 36.91 -16.34 -8.30
N LYS A 220 37.57 -16.35 -9.46
CA LYS A 220 37.04 -16.93 -10.71
C LYS A 220 36.63 -18.40 -10.57
N ASN A 221 37.33 -19.17 -9.75
CA ASN A 221 37.03 -20.59 -9.54
C ASN A 221 35.93 -20.84 -8.49
N SER A 222 35.42 -19.78 -7.85
CA SER A 222 34.37 -19.86 -6.82
C SER A 222 32.96 -19.68 -7.36
N VAL A 223 32.80 -19.38 -8.66
CA VAL A 223 31.51 -19.25 -9.34
C VAL A 223 31.33 -20.33 -10.39
N MET A 224 30.13 -20.87 -10.50
CA MET A 224 29.70 -21.79 -11.56
C MET A 224 28.57 -21.17 -12.37
N TYR A 225 28.57 -21.35 -13.69
CA TYR A 225 27.49 -20.86 -14.54
C TYR A 225 26.65 -22.03 -15.06
N LEU A 226 25.34 -21.97 -14.82
CA LEU A 226 24.39 -22.95 -15.35
C LEU A 226 23.83 -22.47 -16.69
N PRO A 227 23.30 -23.41 -17.52
CA PRO A 227 22.48 -23.05 -18.65
C PRO A 227 21.34 -22.12 -18.21
N ARG A 228 21.23 -20.96 -18.87
CA ARG A 228 20.32 -19.90 -18.43
C ARG A 228 18.86 -20.37 -18.34
N THR A 229 18.41 -21.17 -19.30
CA THR A 229 17.04 -21.71 -19.34
C THR A 229 16.71 -22.66 -18.19
N TRP A 230 17.68 -23.12 -17.41
CA TRP A 230 17.38 -24.00 -16.29
C TRP A 230 16.75 -23.26 -15.11
N ILE A 231 17.31 -22.11 -14.76
CA ILE A 231 16.90 -21.34 -13.59
C ILE A 231 16.46 -19.92 -13.92
N ASN A 232 16.49 -19.52 -15.20
CA ASN A 232 16.32 -18.13 -15.61
C ASN A 232 15.76 -18.00 -17.05
N THR A 233 14.65 -18.70 -17.35
CA THR A 233 13.99 -18.55 -18.66
C THR A 233 13.31 -17.20 -18.79
N TYR A 234 13.40 -16.57 -19.96
CA TYR A 234 12.86 -15.24 -20.22
C TYR A 234 11.53 -15.29 -20.97
N GLU A 235 10.66 -14.37 -20.59
CA GLU A 235 9.58 -13.91 -21.46
C GLU A 235 10.10 -12.72 -22.29
N TRP A 236 10.10 -12.89 -23.61
CA TRP A 236 10.33 -11.80 -24.56
C TRP A 236 9.00 -11.19 -25.00
N ALA A 237 9.04 -9.96 -25.51
CA ALA A 237 7.84 -9.25 -25.98
C ALA A 237 7.01 -10.03 -27.02
N HIS A 238 7.65 -10.95 -27.75
CA HIS A 238 7.02 -11.75 -28.80
C HIS A 238 6.79 -13.22 -28.43
N ALA A 239 7.51 -13.77 -27.43
CA ALA A 239 7.43 -15.19 -27.09
C ALA A 239 8.10 -15.52 -25.76
N TYR A 240 7.62 -16.59 -25.13
CA TYR A 240 8.34 -17.30 -24.07
C TYR A 240 9.44 -18.16 -24.68
N GLU A 241 10.66 -18.11 -24.12
CA GLU A 241 11.78 -18.89 -24.67
C GLU A 241 11.86 -20.34 -24.16
N GLY A 242 11.21 -20.61 -23.03
CA GLY A 242 11.20 -21.93 -22.40
C GLY A 242 10.13 -22.85 -22.99
N GLU A 243 9.97 -24.00 -22.35
CA GLU A 243 9.02 -25.03 -22.69
C GLU A 243 8.33 -25.58 -21.43
N ARG A 244 7.28 -26.38 -21.65
CA ARG A 244 6.52 -26.99 -20.55
C ARG A 244 7.45 -27.85 -19.69
N GLY A 245 7.43 -27.61 -18.38
CA GLY A 245 8.29 -28.30 -17.42
C GLY A 245 9.43 -27.44 -16.88
N ASN A 246 9.76 -26.30 -17.51
CA ASN A 246 10.73 -25.36 -16.96
C ASN A 246 10.33 -24.84 -15.57
N PHE A 247 11.32 -24.56 -14.73
CA PHE A 247 11.11 -24.18 -13.33
C PHE A 247 10.36 -22.84 -13.16
N LEU A 248 10.86 -21.77 -13.79
CA LEU A 248 10.35 -20.41 -13.62
C LEU A 248 10.49 -19.60 -14.91
N VAL A 249 9.77 -18.49 -14.98
CA VAL A 249 9.91 -17.42 -15.99
C VAL A 249 10.34 -16.11 -15.34
N HIS A 250 11.20 -15.35 -16.03
CA HIS A 250 11.74 -14.06 -15.64
C HIS A 250 11.38 -13.02 -16.71
N PHE A 251 11.08 -11.78 -16.30
CA PHE A 251 10.63 -10.71 -17.20
C PHE A 251 11.64 -9.55 -17.35
N PRO A 252 12.90 -9.80 -17.74
CA PRO A 252 13.91 -8.75 -17.79
C PRO A 252 13.74 -7.85 -19.02
N GLY A 253 13.89 -6.54 -18.82
CA GLY A 253 14.04 -5.58 -19.94
C GLY A 253 12.77 -5.28 -20.75
N LEU A 254 11.58 -5.70 -20.32
CA LEU A 254 10.30 -5.44 -21.00
C LEU A 254 9.69 -4.05 -20.74
N GLY A 255 10.32 -3.22 -19.88
CA GLY A 255 9.78 -1.90 -19.52
C GLY A 255 8.34 -2.00 -18.99
N ASP A 256 7.44 -1.19 -19.53
CA ASP A 256 6.02 -1.18 -19.15
C ASP A 256 5.22 -2.38 -19.69
N GLN A 257 5.71 -3.08 -20.73
CA GLN A 257 5.03 -4.26 -21.28
C GLN A 257 5.10 -5.45 -20.31
N ARG A 258 6.07 -5.45 -19.39
CA ARG A 258 6.25 -6.49 -18.35
C ARG A 258 4.95 -6.83 -17.63
N TRP A 259 4.12 -5.83 -17.33
CA TRP A 259 2.92 -6.02 -16.52
C TRP A 259 1.91 -6.97 -17.16
N ALA A 260 1.66 -6.81 -18.46
CA ALA A 260 0.70 -7.67 -19.17
C ALA A 260 1.21 -9.11 -19.30
N HIS A 261 2.52 -9.27 -19.53
CA HIS A 261 3.15 -10.58 -19.62
C HIS A 261 3.18 -11.30 -18.26
N MET A 262 3.53 -10.58 -17.19
CA MET A 262 3.49 -11.11 -15.83
C MET A 262 2.08 -11.54 -15.43
N ASP A 263 1.08 -10.69 -15.68
CA ASP A 263 -0.31 -10.99 -15.34
C ASP A 263 -0.80 -12.24 -16.05
N LYS A 264 -0.49 -12.39 -17.35
CA LYS A 264 -0.78 -13.60 -18.14
C LYS A 264 -0.17 -14.87 -17.52
N TRP A 265 1.10 -14.82 -17.14
CA TRP A 265 1.77 -15.98 -16.54
C TRP A 265 1.27 -16.30 -15.14
N LEU A 266 1.01 -15.27 -14.33
CA LEU A 266 0.43 -15.44 -13.00
C LEU A 266 -0.97 -16.06 -13.08
N ASP A 267 -1.79 -15.63 -14.04
CA ASP A 267 -3.09 -16.24 -14.30
C ASP A 267 -2.97 -17.71 -14.71
N ILE A 268 -2.01 -18.05 -15.59
CA ILE A 268 -1.75 -19.44 -15.97
C ILE A 268 -1.38 -20.31 -14.76
N VAL A 269 -0.47 -19.82 -13.91
CA VAL A 269 0.04 -20.56 -12.73
C VAL A 269 -0.99 -20.62 -11.59
N GLU A 270 -1.90 -19.65 -11.51
CA GLU A 270 -2.92 -19.61 -10.46
C GLU A 270 -4.20 -20.35 -10.86
N GLN A 271 -4.62 -20.28 -12.13
CA GLN A 271 -5.86 -20.89 -12.62
C GLN A 271 -5.64 -22.30 -13.17
N THR A 272 -4.48 -22.56 -13.78
CA THR A 272 -4.17 -23.82 -14.46
C THR A 272 -2.77 -24.36 -14.11
N PRO A 273 -2.41 -24.52 -12.82
CA PRO A 273 -1.07 -24.97 -12.42
C PRO A 273 -0.70 -26.33 -13.05
N GLU A 274 -1.65 -27.25 -13.16
CA GLU A 274 -1.51 -28.58 -13.77
C GLU A 274 -1.01 -28.53 -15.23
N ALA A 275 -1.27 -27.43 -15.94
CA ALA A 275 -0.85 -27.27 -17.33
C ALA A 275 0.67 -27.13 -17.47
N TRP A 276 1.35 -26.62 -16.44
CA TRP A 276 2.80 -26.38 -16.45
C TRP A 276 3.57 -27.16 -15.38
N GLU A 277 2.86 -27.73 -14.40
CA GLU A 277 3.45 -28.62 -13.41
C GLU A 277 3.77 -29.99 -14.03
N VAL A 278 5.06 -30.23 -14.27
CA VAL A 278 5.59 -31.51 -14.74
C VAL A 278 6.48 -32.07 -13.63
N PRO A 279 6.19 -33.27 -13.10
CA PRO A 279 7.04 -33.92 -12.10
C PRO A 279 8.51 -33.96 -12.53
N VAL A 280 9.45 -33.73 -11.61
CA VAL A 280 10.88 -33.62 -11.93
C VAL A 280 11.45 -34.86 -12.66
N ASN A 281 10.92 -36.05 -12.38
CA ASN A 281 11.28 -37.31 -13.05
C ASN A 281 10.77 -37.44 -14.49
N GLU A 282 9.81 -36.60 -14.90
CA GLU A 282 9.30 -36.49 -16.26
C GLU A 282 9.92 -35.31 -17.02
N THR A 283 10.83 -34.57 -16.39
CA THR A 283 11.61 -33.49 -17.00
C THR A 283 13.03 -33.93 -17.29
N TRP A 284 13.70 -33.24 -18.22
CA TRP A 284 15.13 -33.46 -18.52
C TRP A 284 16.07 -33.02 -17.39
N TYR A 285 15.58 -32.27 -16.40
CA TYR A 285 16.42 -31.65 -15.36
C TYR A 285 17.27 -32.66 -14.59
N LEU A 286 16.75 -33.84 -14.23
CA LEU A 286 17.53 -34.83 -13.45
C LEU A 286 18.72 -35.36 -14.25
N ASP A 287 18.49 -35.78 -15.48
CA ASP A 287 19.52 -36.35 -16.35
C ASP A 287 20.57 -35.28 -16.69
N ASP A 288 20.10 -34.10 -17.09
CA ASP A 288 20.95 -33.00 -17.50
C ASP A 288 21.80 -32.45 -16.35
N SER A 289 21.19 -32.22 -15.17
CA SER A 289 21.92 -31.73 -13.99
C SER A 289 22.91 -32.76 -13.47
N SER A 290 22.54 -34.04 -13.42
CA SER A 290 23.43 -35.12 -13.01
C SER A 290 24.61 -35.26 -13.97
N ALA A 291 24.37 -35.18 -15.28
CA ALA A 291 25.41 -35.20 -16.29
C ALA A 291 26.32 -33.96 -16.17
N PHE A 292 25.75 -32.77 -15.96
CA PHE A 292 26.51 -31.53 -15.77
C PHE A 292 27.44 -31.62 -14.56
N TRP A 293 26.91 -31.93 -13.38
CA TRP A 293 27.72 -32.02 -12.17
C TRP A 293 28.71 -33.20 -12.20
N GLY A 294 28.34 -34.31 -12.85
CA GLY A 294 29.25 -35.43 -13.10
C GLY A 294 30.47 -35.03 -13.94
N ARG A 295 30.28 -34.21 -14.98
CA ARG A 295 31.39 -33.65 -15.78
C ARG A 295 32.29 -32.76 -14.92
N VAL A 296 31.71 -31.85 -14.14
CA VAL A 296 32.45 -30.94 -13.25
C VAL A 296 33.26 -31.72 -12.21
N LEU A 297 32.64 -32.69 -11.54
CA LEU A 297 33.30 -33.52 -10.52
C LEU A 297 34.46 -34.32 -11.13
N THR A 298 34.24 -34.94 -12.29
CA THR A 298 35.28 -35.71 -13.00
C THR A 298 36.45 -34.82 -13.40
N ALA A 299 36.17 -33.64 -13.96
CA ALA A 299 37.21 -32.70 -14.37
C ALA A 299 38.02 -32.19 -13.15
N LYS A 300 37.35 -31.83 -12.05
CA LYS A 300 38.03 -31.41 -10.81
C LYS A 300 38.87 -32.51 -10.19
N LYS A 301 38.38 -33.75 -10.20
CA LYS A 301 39.14 -34.91 -9.71
C LYS A 301 40.42 -35.13 -10.52
N ILE A 302 40.35 -35.07 -11.85
CA ILE A 302 41.53 -35.20 -12.73
C ILE A 302 42.54 -34.09 -12.45
N ILE A 303 42.08 -32.84 -12.28
CA ILE A 303 42.96 -31.72 -11.96
C ILE A 303 43.64 -31.94 -10.62
N TRP A 304 42.88 -32.27 -9.58
CA TRP A 304 43.40 -32.49 -8.24
C TRP A 304 44.41 -33.66 -8.17
N GLU A 305 44.11 -34.79 -8.84
CA GLU A 305 45.03 -35.93 -8.91
C GLU A 305 46.37 -35.55 -9.57
N HIS A 306 46.31 -34.72 -10.61
CA HIS A 306 47.50 -34.26 -11.32
C HIS A 306 48.28 -33.19 -10.53
N GLU A 307 47.60 -32.24 -9.88
CA GLU A 307 48.24 -31.27 -8.97
C GLU A 307 48.92 -31.97 -7.79
N LYS A 308 48.26 -32.99 -7.22
CA LYS A 308 48.82 -33.84 -6.16
C LYS A 308 50.02 -34.64 -6.65
N ALA A 309 49.97 -35.18 -7.87
CA ALA A 309 51.10 -35.88 -8.47
C ALA A 309 52.29 -34.93 -8.71
N LEU A 310 52.03 -33.72 -9.22
CA LEU A 310 53.04 -32.66 -9.41
C LEU A 310 53.68 -32.24 -8.09
N ALA A 311 52.88 -32.08 -7.04
CA ALA A 311 53.36 -31.74 -5.69
C ALA A 311 54.18 -32.87 -5.03
N ALA A 312 53.95 -34.13 -5.43
CA ALA A 312 54.70 -35.29 -4.93
C ALA A 312 56.05 -35.50 -5.65
N THR A 313 56.23 -34.97 -6.85
CA THR A 313 57.51 -34.99 -7.58
C THR A 313 58.49 -33.95 -7.04
N LYS A 314 59.53 -34.41 -6.33
CA LYS A 314 60.69 -33.57 -5.94
C LYS A 314 61.69 -33.44 -7.11
N GLY A 315 61.49 -32.45 -7.98
CA GLY A 315 62.42 -32.09 -9.06
C GLY A 315 61.73 -31.36 -10.22
N PRO A 316 62.48 -30.66 -11.10
CA PRO A 316 61.89 -29.97 -12.25
C PRO A 316 61.21 -30.98 -13.19
N VAL A 317 59.90 -30.85 -13.33
CA VAL A 317 59.07 -31.72 -14.16
C VAL A 317 59.38 -31.43 -15.64
N PRO A 318 59.75 -32.43 -16.45
CA PRO A 318 59.99 -32.22 -17.88
C PRO A 318 58.73 -31.73 -18.59
N MET A 319 58.86 -30.65 -19.36
CA MET A 319 57.79 -29.99 -20.13
C MET A 319 57.15 -30.89 -21.22
N SER A 320 57.57 -32.15 -21.35
CA SER A 320 57.17 -33.10 -22.39
C SER A 320 56.08 -34.10 -21.98
N SER A 321 55.50 -33.98 -20.78
CA SER A 321 54.32 -34.77 -20.38
C SER A 321 53.07 -33.91 -20.17
N ARG A 322 52.69 -33.12 -21.19
CA ARG A 322 51.33 -32.53 -21.26
C ARG A 322 50.34 -33.68 -21.33
N ASN A 323 49.75 -34.02 -20.19
CA ASN A 323 48.74 -35.07 -20.11
C ASN A 323 47.50 -34.58 -20.88
N LYS A 324 47.23 -35.15 -22.06
CA LYS A 324 46.04 -34.82 -22.87
C LYS A 324 44.73 -34.92 -22.08
N GLN A 325 44.70 -35.77 -21.04
CA GLN A 325 43.55 -35.89 -20.14
C GLN A 325 43.38 -34.65 -19.25
N MET A 326 44.48 -34.03 -18.81
CA MET A 326 44.47 -32.78 -18.06
C MET A 326 44.03 -31.59 -18.93
N GLU A 327 44.56 -31.47 -20.14
CA GLU A 327 44.15 -30.40 -21.07
C GLU A 327 42.66 -30.50 -21.41
N ARG A 328 42.14 -31.72 -21.59
CA ARG A 328 40.70 -31.95 -21.76
C ARG A 328 39.91 -31.60 -20.51
N ALA A 329 40.36 -31.99 -19.31
CA ALA A 329 39.67 -31.67 -18.06
C ALA A 329 39.64 -30.16 -17.78
N VAL A 330 40.76 -29.46 -18.01
CA VAL A 330 40.85 -28.00 -17.92
C VAL A 330 39.97 -27.35 -18.99
N GLY A 331 39.96 -27.87 -20.23
CA GLY A 331 39.09 -27.39 -21.30
C GLY A 331 37.61 -27.56 -21.00
N GLU A 332 37.20 -28.69 -20.43
CA GLU A 332 35.80 -28.94 -19.99
C GLU A 332 35.41 -28.00 -18.84
N LEU A 333 36.27 -27.84 -17.83
CA LEU A 333 36.01 -26.87 -16.75
C LEU A 333 35.99 -25.43 -17.27
N GLN A 334 36.89 -25.07 -18.18
CA GLN A 334 36.87 -23.77 -18.83
C GLN A 334 35.57 -23.58 -19.59
N LYS A 335 35.10 -24.57 -20.35
CA LYS A 335 33.84 -24.53 -21.09
C LYS A 335 32.66 -24.28 -20.16
N VAL A 336 32.57 -24.99 -19.02
CA VAL A 336 31.51 -24.79 -18.04
C VAL A 336 31.62 -23.43 -17.32
N LEU A 337 32.85 -22.99 -16.99
CA LEU A 337 33.11 -21.67 -16.38
C LEU A 337 32.91 -20.52 -17.39
N SER A 338 33.06 -20.80 -18.68
CA SER A 338 32.96 -19.83 -19.77
C SER A 338 31.62 -19.86 -20.48
N GLU A 339 30.75 -20.87 -20.24
CA GLU A 339 29.63 -21.26 -21.12
C GLU A 339 29.08 -20.04 -21.85
N GLU A 340 29.46 -19.98 -23.12
CA GLU A 340 29.17 -18.84 -23.98
C GLU A 340 27.65 -18.66 -24.06
N PRO A 341 27.13 -17.47 -23.79
CA PRO A 341 25.73 -17.20 -24.02
C PRO A 341 25.52 -17.29 -25.53
N TYR A 342 24.49 -18.04 -25.95
CA TYR A 342 23.78 -17.73 -27.19
C TYR A 342 24.54 -18.03 -28.50
N SER A 343 24.25 -19.16 -29.16
CA SER A 343 24.51 -19.26 -30.60
C SER A 343 23.34 -18.58 -31.32
N ASP A 344 23.58 -17.48 -32.03
CA ASP A 344 22.59 -16.77 -32.85
C ASP A 344 21.82 -17.71 -33.79
N LYS A 345 22.45 -18.82 -34.19
CA LYS A 345 21.84 -19.88 -35.02
C LYS A 345 20.59 -20.50 -34.38
N LEU A 346 20.50 -20.61 -33.06
CA LEU A 346 19.38 -21.25 -32.36
C LEU A 346 18.17 -20.30 -32.25
N MET A 347 18.43 -19.00 -32.15
CA MET A 347 17.39 -17.97 -32.21
C MET A 347 16.89 -17.77 -33.65
N ASP A 348 17.78 -17.75 -34.65
CA ASP A 348 17.40 -17.71 -36.07
C ASP A 348 16.63 -18.96 -36.51
N GLN A 349 16.98 -20.13 -35.97
CA GLN A 349 16.28 -21.37 -36.25
C GLN A 349 14.89 -21.40 -35.59
N ARG A 350 14.76 -20.94 -34.33
CA ARG A 350 13.46 -20.81 -33.66
C ARG A 350 12.60 -19.67 -34.20
N ILE A 351 13.19 -18.56 -34.68
CA ILE A 351 12.47 -17.50 -35.41
C ILE A 351 11.97 -18.02 -36.76
N LYS A 352 12.74 -18.87 -37.46
CA LYS A 352 12.29 -19.60 -38.66
C LYS A 352 11.18 -20.63 -38.36
N ASP A 353 11.25 -21.29 -37.22
CA ASP A 353 10.21 -22.23 -36.77
C ASP A 353 8.92 -21.51 -36.30
N CYS A 354 9.05 -20.31 -35.71
CA CYS A 354 7.90 -19.46 -35.35
C CYS A 354 7.27 -18.74 -36.56
N SER A 355 8.05 -18.44 -37.60
CA SER A 355 7.56 -17.81 -38.83
C SER A 355 6.95 -18.80 -39.84
N SER A 356 7.00 -20.10 -39.56
CA SER A 356 6.38 -21.16 -40.37
C SER A 356 5.02 -21.64 -39.84
N PHE A 357 4.45 -21.00 -38.81
CA PHE A 357 3.07 -21.22 -38.38
C PHE A 357 2.11 -20.15 -38.95
N PRO A 358 1.16 -20.52 -39.82
CA PRO A 358 0.19 -19.57 -40.36
C PRO A 358 -0.87 -19.24 -39.30
N VAL A 359 -0.73 -18.08 -38.65
CA VAL A 359 -1.80 -17.44 -37.88
C VAL A 359 -2.63 -16.60 -38.84
N PHE A 360 -3.58 -17.22 -39.57
CA PHE A 360 -4.82 -16.59 -40.06
C PHE A 360 -5.69 -17.66 -40.76
N SER A 361 -6.35 -18.51 -39.98
CA SER A 361 -7.61 -19.22 -40.32
C SER A 361 -7.98 -20.22 -39.22
N CYS A 362 -8.39 -19.73 -38.04
CA CYS A 362 -9.14 -20.56 -37.09
C CYS A 362 -10.08 -19.72 -36.23
N MET A 363 -10.84 -18.83 -36.87
CA MET A 363 -12.19 -18.52 -36.41
C MET A 363 -13.12 -19.18 -37.43
N LEU A 364 -14.05 -20.01 -36.93
CA LEU A 364 -15.08 -20.74 -37.69
C LEU A 364 -14.62 -22.07 -38.33
N ARG A 365 -14.50 -23.14 -37.52
CA ARG A 365 -15.14 -24.46 -37.73
C ARG A 365 -14.96 -25.36 -36.48
N PRO A 366 -15.89 -26.31 -36.22
CA PRO A 366 -16.22 -26.78 -34.89
C PRO A 366 -15.25 -27.86 -34.38
N VAL A 367 -14.99 -27.85 -33.08
CA VAL A 367 -14.28 -28.91 -32.35
C VAL A 367 -15.16 -30.17 -32.35
N PRO A 368 -14.61 -31.38 -32.59
CA PRO A 368 -15.37 -32.62 -32.39
C PRO A 368 -15.48 -32.89 -30.88
N PHE A 369 -16.64 -32.58 -30.32
CA PHE A 369 -17.10 -33.11 -29.04
C PHE A 369 -17.25 -34.64 -29.14
N LYS A 370 -16.20 -35.39 -28.78
CA LYS A 370 -16.28 -36.81 -28.42
C LYS A 370 -15.32 -37.09 -27.27
N CYS A 371 -15.75 -36.71 -26.07
CA CYS A 371 -15.49 -37.40 -24.79
C CYS A 371 -16.16 -36.72 -23.57
N ILE A 372 -16.83 -35.58 -23.74
CA ILE A 372 -17.83 -35.05 -22.77
C ILE A 372 -19.19 -34.90 -23.49
N ALA A 373 -19.62 -35.97 -24.16
CA ALA A 373 -20.89 -36.00 -24.88
C ALA A 373 -21.79 -37.14 -24.39
N ASN A 374 -21.69 -37.50 -23.10
CA ASN A 374 -22.64 -38.37 -22.42
C ASN A 374 -22.95 -37.93 -20.98
N MET A 375 -22.64 -36.68 -20.62
CA MET A 375 -23.31 -36.04 -19.49
C MET A 375 -24.35 -35.13 -20.14
N GLN A 376 -25.60 -35.61 -20.18
CA GLN A 376 -26.67 -34.90 -20.85
C GLN A 376 -26.73 -33.46 -20.30
N LEU A 377 -26.88 -32.47 -21.17
CA LEU A 377 -27.10 -31.08 -20.75
C LEU A 377 -28.31 -30.97 -19.79
N SER A 378 -29.26 -31.91 -19.89
CA SER A 378 -30.32 -32.13 -18.90
C SER A 378 -29.78 -32.46 -17.52
N PHE A 379 -28.79 -33.35 -17.35
CA PHE A 379 -28.20 -33.65 -16.04
C PHE A 379 -27.61 -32.42 -15.35
N ILE A 380 -26.93 -31.51 -16.06
CA ILE A 380 -26.39 -30.28 -15.47
C ILE A 380 -27.50 -29.28 -15.14
N VAL A 381 -28.51 -29.14 -16.02
CA VAL A 381 -29.65 -28.23 -15.79
C VAL A 381 -30.58 -28.74 -14.68
N ASP A 382 -30.87 -30.05 -14.67
CA ASP A 382 -31.72 -30.75 -13.71
C ASP A 382 -31.06 -30.80 -12.31
N ASN A 383 -29.71 -30.84 -12.25
CA ASN A 383 -28.96 -30.82 -10.99
C ASN A 383 -28.33 -29.46 -10.66
N LEU A 384 -28.56 -28.42 -11.46
CA LEU A 384 -28.07 -27.05 -11.19
C LEU A 384 -28.51 -26.55 -9.80
N PRO A 385 -29.75 -26.80 -9.33
CA PRO A 385 -30.15 -26.45 -7.97
C PRO A 385 -29.30 -27.19 -6.92
N SER A 386 -29.02 -28.47 -7.13
CA SER A 386 -28.20 -29.30 -6.25
C SER A 386 -26.75 -28.82 -6.21
N PHE A 387 -26.16 -28.45 -7.35
CA PHE A 387 -24.81 -27.88 -7.42
C PHE A 387 -24.72 -26.51 -6.73
N LEU A 388 -25.71 -25.63 -6.94
CA LEU A 388 -25.78 -24.34 -6.25
C LEU A 388 -25.97 -24.51 -4.74
N LEU A 389 -26.73 -25.52 -4.32
CA LEU A 389 -26.95 -25.84 -2.91
C LEU A 389 -25.70 -26.42 -2.24
N ILE A 390 -24.94 -27.26 -2.95
CA ILE A 390 -23.64 -27.77 -2.49
C ILE A 390 -22.61 -26.63 -2.41
N LEU A 391 -22.50 -25.79 -3.45
CA LEU A 391 -21.60 -24.63 -3.43
C LEU A 391 -21.98 -23.65 -2.32
N GLY A 392 -23.28 -23.39 -2.13
CA GLY A 392 -23.79 -22.58 -1.03
C GLY A 392 -23.49 -23.18 0.34
N ALA A 393 -23.60 -24.50 0.50
CA ALA A 393 -23.27 -25.20 1.74
C ALA A 393 -21.76 -25.16 2.03
N VAL A 394 -20.90 -25.42 1.04
CA VAL A 394 -19.43 -25.32 1.18
C VAL A 394 -19.02 -23.88 1.51
N TYR A 395 -19.61 -22.89 0.85
CA TYR A 395 -19.40 -21.48 1.15
C TYR A 395 -19.82 -21.12 2.58
N PHE A 396 -21.00 -21.58 3.02
CA PHE A 396 -21.48 -21.36 4.37
C PHE A 396 -20.60 -22.04 5.43
N LEU A 397 -20.13 -23.27 5.17
CA LEU A 397 -19.25 -24.01 6.07
C LEU A 397 -17.86 -23.37 6.19
N THR A 398 -17.28 -22.90 5.10
CA THR A 398 -15.99 -22.18 5.12
C THR A 398 -16.12 -20.84 5.84
N LEU A 399 -17.20 -20.09 5.60
CA LEU A 399 -17.50 -18.87 6.32
C LEU A 399 -17.72 -19.13 7.83
N ALA A 400 -18.44 -20.19 8.19
CA ALA A 400 -18.65 -20.60 9.57
C ALA A 400 -17.35 -20.99 10.25
N HIS A 401 -16.47 -21.72 9.56
CA HIS A 401 -15.15 -22.08 10.05
C HIS A 401 -14.29 -20.83 10.32
N ARG A 402 -14.28 -19.87 9.39
CA ARG A 402 -13.59 -18.58 9.58
C ARG A 402 -14.14 -17.82 10.77
N VAL A 403 -15.47 -17.76 10.95
CA VAL A 403 -16.09 -17.09 12.11
C VAL A 403 -15.72 -17.76 13.44
N ILE A 404 -15.77 -19.09 13.51
CA ILE A 404 -15.48 -19.84 14.74
C ILE A 404 -14.01 -19.70 15.14
N LYS A 405 -13.08 -19.76 14.17
CA LYS A 405 -11.65 -19.61 14.42
C LYS A 405 -11.17 -18.15 14.51
N ASN A 406 -12.03 -17.17 14.25
CA ASN A 406 -11.63 -15.77 14.28
C ASN A 406 -11.31 -15.36 15.73
N PRO A 407 -10.06 -14.99 16.07
CA PRO A 407 -9.66 -14.60 17.42
C PRO A 407 -10.40 -13.36 17.91
N LEU A 408 -10.90 -12.54 16.99
CA LEU A 408 -11.68 -11.37 17.31
C LEU A 408 -13.07 -11.75 17.85
N SER A 409 -13.52 -13.01 17.71
CA SER A 409 -14.93 -13.43 17.95
C SER A 409 -15.40 -13.23 19.39
N SER A 410 -14.44 -13.07 20.29
CA SER A 410 -14.57 -12.68 21.70
C SER A 410 -14.94 -11.21 21.92
N VAL A 411 -14.66 -10.32 20.94
CA VAL A 411 -14.98 -8.89 21.03
C VAL A 411 -16.49 -8.70 20.89
N PRO A 412 -17.14 -7.94 21.79
CA PRO A 412 -18.59 -7.77 21.79
C PRO A 412 -19.07 -6.98 20.56
N GLY A 413 -20.27 -7.31 20.06
CA GLY A 413 -20.90 -6.67 18.92
C GLY A 413 -22.09 -7.46 18.37
N PRO A 414 -22.82 -6.94 17.38
CA PRO A 414 -23.92 -7.66 16.74
C PRO A 414 -23.43 -8.95 16.10
N GLN A 415 -24.16 -10.07 16.25
CA GLN A 415 -23.69 -11.38 15.73
C GLN A 415 -23.40 -11.35 14.22
N ILE A 416 -24.18 -10.58 13.46
CA ILE A 416 -24.00 -10.40 12.02
C ILE A 416 -22.66 -9.75 11.63
N THR A 417 -22.02 -8.95 12.50
CA THR A 417 -20.70 -8.36 12.22
C THR A 417 -19.57 -9.38 12.27
N LYS A 418 -19.83 -10.60 12.76
CA LYS A 418 -18.90 -11.72 12.61
C LYS A 418 -18.79 -12.21 11.18
N TRP A 419 -19.90 -12.11 10.43
CA TRP A 419 -20.06 -12.71 9.10
C TRP A 419 -19.88 -11.70 7.97
N THR A 420 -20.33 -10.46 8.18
CA THR A 420 -20.40 -9.47 7.10
C THR A 420 -20.30 -8.03 7.63
N ASP A 421 -19.90 -7.12 6.74
CA ASP A 421 -19.89 -5.68 6.97
C ASP A 421 -21.05 -4.94 6.28
N LEU A 422 -22.00 -5.67 5.67
CA LEU A 422 -23.09 -5.11 4.87
C LEU A 422 -23.94 -4.07 5.63
N ILE A 423 -24.22 -4.31 6.91
CA ILE A 423 -24.98 -3.34 7.73
C ILE A 423 -24.18 -2.06 7.93
N LEU A 424 -22.89 -2.17 8.19
CA LEU A 424 -22.01 -1.01 8.33
C LEU A 424 -21.93 -0.22 7.00
N LYS A 425 -21.85 -0.93 5.85
CA LYS A 425 -21.92 -0.32 4.51
C LYS A 425 -23.25 0.39 4.28
N TYR A 426 -24.38 -0.21 4.64
CA TYR A 426 -25.71 0.41 4.55
C TYR A 426 -25.77 1.73 5.34
N TYR A 427 -25.32 1.72 6.60
CA TYR A 427 -25.29 2.94 7.41
C TYR A 427 -24.26 3.96 6.91
N THR A 428 -23.18 3.53 6.25
CA THR A 428 -22.20 4.43 5.61
C THR A 428 -22.83 5.14 4.42
N VAL A 429 -23.48 4.41 3.50
CA VAL A 429 -24.11 4.98 2.30
C VAL A 429 -25.32 5.86 2.61
N THR A 430 -26.05 5.56 3.69
CA THR A 430 -27.19 6.38 4.15
C THR A 430 -26.76 7.57 5.02
N GLY A 431 -25.46 7.75 5.28
CA GLY A 431 -24.92 8.86 6.08
C GLY A 431 -25.22 8.77 7.58
N GLN A 432 -25.49 7.56 8.09
CA GLN A 432 -25.91 7.29 9.47
C GLN A 432 -24.89 6.49 10.28
N ARG A 433 -23.72 6.16 9.69
CA ARG A 433 -22.66 5.37 10.33
C ARG A 433 -22.31 5.86 11.75
N PRO A 434 -22.07 7.16 12.02
CA PRO A 434 -21.70 7.61 13.36
C PRO A 434 -22.74 7.27 14.43
N ARG A 435 -24.02 7.50 14.12
CA ARG A 435 -25.13 7.19 15.04
C ARG A 435 -25.26 5.69 15.28
N TYR A 436 -25.13 4.88 14.22
CA TYR A 436 -25.18 3.42 14.33
C TYR A 436 -24.08 2.90 15.25
N VAL A 437 -22.82 3.29 15.01
CA VAL A 437 -21.68 2.85 15.82
C VAL A 437 -21.80 3.35 17.28
N HIS A 438 -22.30 4.57 17.50
CA HIS A 438 -22.56 5.08 18.84
C HIS A 438 -23.60 4.24 19.59
N ALA A 439 -24.71 3.89 18.94
CA ALA A 439 -25.73 3.01 19.52
C ALA A 439 -25.17 1.62 19.87
N LEU A 440 -24.18 1.12 19.11
CA LEU A 440 -23.49 -0.10 19.47
C LEU A 440 -22.62 0.08 20.72
N HIS A 441 -21.89 1.19 20.87
CA HIS A 441 -21.13 1.46 22.09
C HIS A 441 -22.02 1.57 23.32
N GLN A 442 -23.19 2.22 23.20
CA GLN A 442 -24.18 2.29 24.27
C GLN A 442 -24.66 0.90 24.72
N LYS A 443 -24.67 -0.10 23.81
CA LYS A 443 -25.17 -1.45 24.08
C LYS A 443 -24.06 -2.44 24.50
N TYR A 444 -22.90 -2.37 23.88
CA TYR A 444 -21.85 -3.39 23.98
C TYR A 444 -20.62 -2.92 24.76
N GLY A 445 -20.50 -1.62 25.03
CA GLY A 445 -19.43 -1.04 25.83
C GLY A 445 -18.32 -0.34 25.02
N PRO A 446 -17.13 -0.15 25.63
CA PRO A 446 -16.08 0.73 25.10
C PRO A 446 -15.34 0.19 23.88
N ILE A 447 -15.44 -1.11 23.58
CA ILE A 447 -14.91 -1.72 22.35
C ILE A 447 -16.03 -2.50 21.69
N VAL A 448 -16.18 -2.35 20.37
CA VAL A 448 -17.26 -2.98 19.61
C VAL A 448 -16.75 -3.48 18.27
N ARG A 449 -17.14 -4.70 17.92
CA ARG A 449 -16.98 -5.23 16.56
C ARG A 449 -18.01 -4.65 15.60
N ILE A 450 -17.53 -3.89 14.62
CA ILE A 450 -18.38 -3.26 13.59
C ILE A 450 -18.30 -3.97 12.23
N SER A 451 -17.25 -4.77 11.99
CA SER A 451 -17.09 -5.63 10.81
C SER A 451 -16.31 -6.91 11.19
N PRO A 452 -16.16 -7.90 10.29
CA PRO A 452 -15.41 -9.12 10.58
C PRO A 452 -13.95 -8.89 11.00
N SER A 453 -13.34 -7.81 10.52
CA SER A 453 -11.92 -7.45 10.73
C SER A 453 -11.71 -6.05 11.33
N THR A 454 -12.79 -5.34 11.68
CA THR A 454 -12.72 -3.96 12.20
C THR A 454 -13.43 -3.82 13.55
N MET A 455 -12.71 -3.23 14.50
CA MET A 455 -13.21 -2.86 15.83
C MET A 455 -13.30 -1.35 15.95
N ASP A 456 -14.39 -0.84 16.52
CA ASP A 456 -14.48 0.55 16.96
C ASP A 456 -14.20 0.64 18.47
N ILE A 457 -13.49 1.68 18.89
CA ILE A 457 -13.04 1.89 20.25
C ILE A 457 -13.48 3.27 20.70
N SER A 458 -14.33 3.30 21.73
CA SER A 458 -14.81 4.49 22.43
C SER A 458 -14.18 4.53 23.83
N CYS A 459 -12.85 4.53 23.89
CA CYS A 459 -12.08 4.71 25.11
C CYS A 459 -10.95 5.71 24.84
N ILE A 460 -10.90 6.81 25.61
CA ILE A 460 -9.90 7.87 25.40
C ILE A 460 -8.47 7.35 25.58
N ARG A 461 -8.22 6.53 26.61
CA ARG A 461 -6.88 5.98 26.88
C ARG A 461 -6.36 5.17 25.70
N ALA A 462 -7.22 4.29 25.16
CA ALA A 462 -6.89 3.51 23.98
C ALA A 462 -6.77 4.39 22.72
N ALA A 463 -7.62 5.41 22.56
CA ALA A 463 -7.51 6.34 21.44
C ALA A 463 -6.19 7.12 21.48
N HIS A 464 -5.76 7.57 22.66
CA HIS A 464 -4.46 8.21 22.84
C HIS A 464 -3.31 7.23 22.54
N GLU A 465 -3.37 5.98 23.02
CA GLU A 465 -2.37 4.96 22.69
C GLU A 465 -2.25 4.71 21.18
N ILE A 466 -3.40 4.65 20.48
CA ILE A 466 -3.47 4.43 19.03
C ILE A 466 -2.90 5.62 18.24
N HIS A 467 -3.18 6.86 18.65
CA HIS A 467 -2.86 8.05 17.83
C HIS A 467 -1.59 8.80 18.23
N ARG A 468 -1.01 8.55 19.41
CA ARG A 468 0.17 9.26 19.93
C ARG A 468 1.35 9.31 18.96
N ILE A 469 2.26 10.27 19.20
CA ILE A 469 3.52 10.40 18.44
C ILE A 469 4.32 9.09 18.54
N ALA A 470 4.87 8.64 17.41
CA ALA A 470 5.58 7.37 17.27
C ALA A 470 4.74 6.13 17.70
N SER A 471 3.41 6.22 17.56
CA SER A 471 2.53 5.06 17.73
C SER A 471 2.85 3.98 16.69
N PRO A 472 2.91 2.69 17.09
CA PRO A 472 3.10 1.59 16.15
C PRO A 472 1.84 1.32 15.31
N PHE A 473 0.70 1.96 15.63
CA PHE A 473 -0.56 1.81 14.91
C PHE A 473 -0.58 2.72 13.67
N LEU A 474 -0.28 2.15 12.50
CA LEU A 474 -0.21 2.89 11.24
C LEU A 474 -1.59 3.18 10.65
N LYS A 475 -1.70 4.22 9.81
CA LYS A 475 -2.91 4.49 9.00
C LYS A 475 -3.29 3.25 8.18
N SER A 476 -4.57 2.89 8.20
CA SER A 476 -5.03 1.73 7.43
C SER A 476 -4.97 1.98 5.91
N PRO A 477 -4.84 0.92 5.09
CA PRO A 477 -4.86 1.04 3.63
C PRO A 477 -6.14 1.72 3.08
N TRP A 478 -7.20 1.80 3.88
CA TRP A 478 -8.42 2.55 3.56
C TRP A 478 -8.16 4.00 3.15
N TYR A 479 -7.17 4.68 3.74
CA TYR A 479 -6.85 6.06 3.41
C TYR A 479 -6.40 6.23 1.95
N ARG A 480 -5.69 5.25 1.38
CA ARG A 480 -5.28 5.27 -0.03
C ARG A 480 -6.47 5.14 -0.99
N LEU A 481 -7.56 4.52 -0.55
CA LEU A 481 -8.79 4.39 -1.35
C LEU A 481 -9.54 5.72 -1.52
N LEU A 482 -9.22 6.75 -0.72
CA LEU A 482 -9.79 8.08 -0.85
C LEU A 482 -9.22 8.86 -2.06
N ASN A 483 -8.05 8.47 -2.54
CA ASN A 483 -7.38 9.07 -3.70
C ASN A 483 -7.45 8.14 -4.92
N ARG A 484 -6.99 8.62 -6.09
CA ARG A 484 -6.76 7.76 -7.26
C ARG A 484 -5.52 6.88 -7.01
N LYS A 485 -5.39 5.77 -7.75
CA LYS A 485 -4.34 4.75 -7.55
C LYS A 485 -2.90 5.30 -7.62
N ASP A 486 -2.71 6.46 -8.23
CA ASP A 486 -1.45 7.13 -8.51
C ASP A 486 -1.17 8.37 -7.63
N GLY A 487 -2.11 8.74 -6.74
CA GLY A 487 -2.02 9.94 -5.91
C GLY A 487 -1.86 9.65 -4.42
N GLU A 488 -0.64 9.74 -3.89
CA GLU A 488 -0.39 9.77 -2.44
C GLU A 488 -0.19 11.21 -1.96
N SER A 489 -0.83 11.58 -0.86
CA SER A 489 -0.69 12.88 -0.17
C SER A 489 -0.35 12.67 1.31
N ILE A 490 0.06 13.75 2.00
CA ILE A 490 0.30 13.75 3.45
C ILE A 490 -0.91 13.24 4.25
N PHE A 491 -2.13 13.45 3.76
CA PHE A 491 -3.33 12.94 4.43
C PHE A 491 -3.49 11.42 4.22
N SER A 492 -3.33 10.94 2.99
CA SER A 492 -3.68 9.57 2.60
C SER A 492 -2.56 8.54 2.81
N THR A 493 -1.31 9.00 2.91
CA THR A 493 -0.14 8.12 3.02
C THR A 493 -0.24 7.22 4.25
N THR A 494 0.20 5.97 4.08
CA THR A 494 0.40 5.05 5.22
C THR A 494 1.88 4.89 5.55
N ASP A 495 2.78 5.57 4.83
CA ASP A 495 4.22 5.56 5.03
C ASP A 495 4.63 6.67 6.01
N PRO A 496 5.15 6.34 7.20
CA PRO A 496 5.63 7.32 8.17
C PRO A 496 6.78 8.19 7.67
N GLU A 497 7.67 7.67 6.81
CA GLU A 497 8.79 8.46 6.27
C GLU A 497 8.26 9.52 5.33
N TYR A 498 7.45 9.12 4.35
CA TYR A 498 6.76 10.05 3.44
C TYR A 498 6.02 11.13 4.22
N HIS A 499 5.22 10.72 5.22
CA HIS A 499 4.49 11.66 6.06
C HIS A 499 5.43 12.65 6.77
N ARG A 500 6.51 12.16 7.39
CA ARG A 500 7.48 12.98 8.14
C ARG A 500 8.18 13.99 7.23
N ARG A 501 8.62 13.56 6.05
CA ARG A 501 9.29 14.41 5.04
C ARG A 501 8.38 15.56 4.59
N HIS A 502 7.13 15.26 4.25
CA HIS A 502 6.13 16.26 3.87
C HIS A 502 5.75 17.19 5.04
N ARG A 503 5.50 16.62 6.23
CA ARG A 503 5.09 17.39 7.41
C ARG A 503 6.14 18.38 7.87
N ARG A 504 7.44 18.02 7.78
CA ARG A 504 8.57 18.88 8.18
C ARG A 504 8.60 20.21 7.43
N LEU A 505 8.24 20.23 6.15
CA LEU A 505 8.28 21.45 5.34
C LEU A 505 6.99 22.28 5.42
N LEU A 506 5.87 21.60 5.68
CA LEU A 506 4.57 22.24 5.91
C LEU A 506 4.43 22.80 7.34
N SER A 507 5.22 22.33 8.32
CA SER A 507 5.09 22.77 9.72
C SER A 507 5.45 24.24 9.92
N SER A 508 6.49 24.75 9.24
CA SER A 508 6.91 26.15 9.37
C SER A 508 5.86 27.13 8.84
N PRO A 509 5.33 27.00 7.61
CA PRO A 509 4.27 27.89 7.12
C PRO A 509 2.98 27.85 7.94
N LEU A 510 2.72 26.74 8.62
CA LEU A 510 1.57 26.54 9.51
C LEU A 510 1.85 26.90 10.98
N SER A 511 3.03 27.48 11.28
CA SER A 511 3.37 27.93 12.63
C SER A 511 2.60 29.20 12.99
N GLU A 512 2.34 29.40 14.29
CA GLU A 512 1.62 30.57 14.80
C GLU A 512 2.24 31.90 14.30
N ALA A 513 3.56 31.99 14.27
CA ALA A 513 4.28 33.18 13.81
C ALA A 513 3.96 33.51 12.34
N ASN A 514 3.92 32.50 11.47
CA ASN A 514 3.60 32.69 10.05
C ASN A 514 2.11 32.91 9.81
N LEU A 515 1.24 32.36 10.66
CA LEU A 515 -0.20 32.59 10.58
C LEU A 515 -0.60 34.02 10.94
N ARG A 516 0.10 34.67 11.88
CA ARG A 516 -0.08 36.10 12.17
C ARG A 516 0.16 36.97 10.92
N ALA A 517 1.12 36.60 10.07
CA ALA A 517 1.42 37.35 8.84
C ALA A 517 0.29 37.29 7.80
N VAL A 518 -0.56 36.25 7.83
CA VAL A 518 -1.67 36.06 6.89
C VAL A 518 -3.05 36.45 7.48
N GLU A 519 -3.11 36.84 8.74
CA GLU A 519 -4.35 37.31 9.40
C GLU A 519 -5.07 38.43 8.61
N PRO A 520 -4.39 39.48 8.10
CA PRO A 520 -5.06 40.54 7.35
C PRO A 520 -5.76 40.01 6.09
N LEU A 521 -5.18 38.99 5.46
CA LEU A 521 -5.75 38.33 4.30
C LEU A 521 -7.05 37.61 4.67
N VAL A 522 -7.01 36.77 5.71
CA VAL A 522 -8.18 36.05 6.22
C VAL A 522 -9.30 37.04 6.57
N LYS A 523 -8.96 38.11 7.30
CA LYS A 523 -9.89 39.17 7.70
C LYS A 523 -10.58 39.83 6.51
N SER A 524 -9.83 40.11 5.43
CA SER A 524 -10.40 40.69 4.21
C SER A 524 -11.45 39.77 3.55
N ARG A 525 -11.20 38.46 3.52
CA ARG A 525 -12.12 37.47 2.95
C ARG A 525 -13.35 37.27 3.82
N VAL A 526 -13.19 37.27 5.15
CA VAL A 526 -14.31 37.26 6.10
C VAL A 526 -15.20 38.49 5.91
N GLN A 527 -14.62 39.69 5.82
CA GLN A 527 -15.38 40.93 5.59
C GLN A 527 -16.16 40.89 4.28
N LEU A 528 -15.55 40.40 3.20
CA LEU A 528 -16.23 40.24 1.92
C LEU A 528 -17.38 39.22 2.01
N ALA A 529 -17.16 38.07 2.67
CA ALA A 529 -18.22 37.08 2.90
C ALA A 529 -19.40 37.68 3.68
N MET A 530 -19.13 38.45 4.74
CA MET A 530 -20.17 39.14 5.51
C MET A 530 -20.94 40.17 4.69
N ALA A 531 -20.26 40.94 3.85
CA ALA A 531 -20.90 41.89 2.94
C ALA A 531 -21.83 41.18 1.95
N ARG A 532 -21.39 40.06 1.37
CA ARG A 532 -22.18 39.24 0.45
C ARG A 532 -23.38 38.55 1.10
N ILE A 533 -23.21 38.04 2.33
CA ILE A 533 -24.33 37.50 3.12
C ILE A 533 -25.38 38.58 3.36
N ARG A 534 -24.95 39.80 3.75
CA ARG A 534 -25.86 40.93 3.98
C ARG A 534 -26.58 41.33 2.70
N GLU A 535 -25.89 41.40 1.57
CA GLU A 535 -26.47 41.68 0.26
C GLU A 535 -27.55 40.66 -0.12
N GLU A 536 -27.27 39.35 0.03
CA GLU A 536 -28.27 38.32 -0.27
C GLU A 536 -29.46 38.36 0.71
N ALA A 537 -29.22 38.66 1.99
CA ALA A 537 -30.28 38.79 2.98
C ALA A 537 -31.21 39.99 2.69
N LEU A 538 -30.68 41.08 2.13
CA LEU A 538 -31.44 42.27 1.73
C LEU A 538 -32.12 42.13 0.35
N SER A 539 -31.86 41.03 -0.37
CA SER A 539 -32.57 40.73 -1.62
C SER A 539 -34.07 40.51 -1.37
N PRO A 540 -34.93 40.54 -2.41
CA PRO A 540 -36.38 40.28 -2.26
C PRO A 540 -36.72 38.95 -1.59
N ARG A 541 -35.79 37.99 -1.56
CA ARG A 541 -35.96 36.70 -0.88
C ARG A 541 -35.92 36.84 0.66
N GLY A 542 -35.26 37.86 1.20
CA GLY A 542 -35.18 38.14 2.63
C GLY A 542 -34.35 37.15 3.45
N VAL A 543 -33.63 36.22 2.80
CA VAL A 543 -32.82 35.18 3.47
C VAL A 543 -31.53 34.92 2.70
N ALA A 544 -30.44 34.67 3.43
CA ALA A 544 -29.14 34.31 2.86
C ALA A 544 -28.78 32.84 3.14
N ASP A 545 -28.08 32.21 2.18
CA ASP A 545 -27.55 30.85 2.35
C ASP A 545 -26.13 30.92 2.93
N ILE A 546 -26.02 30.79 4.26
CA ILE A 546 -24.74 30.89 4.96
C ILE A 546 -23.78 29.74 4.64
N TYR A 547 -24.28 28.54 4.29
CA TYR A 547 -23.39 27.43 3.91
C TYR A 547 -22.68 27.76 2.61
N LYS A 548 -23.41 28.27 1.61
CA LYS A 548 -22.83 28.72 0.34
C LYS A 548 -21.70 29.74 0.56
N TRP A 549 -21.95 30.77 1.37
CA TRP A 549 -20.96 31.84 1.58
C TRP A 549 -19.77 31.40 2.43
N PHE A 550 -19.97 30.60 3.48
CA PHE A 550 -18.86 30.05 4.25
C PHE A 550 -18.03 29.07 3.44
N PHE A 551 -18.65 28.29 2.55
CA PHE A 551 -17.93 27.43 1.62
C PHE A 551 -17.06 28.24 0.66
N PHE A 552 -17.61 29.30 0.03
CA PHE A 552 -16.82 30.19 -0.84
C PHE A 552 -15.67 30.86 -0.09
N MET A 553 -15.93 31.34 1.12
CA MET A 553 -14.94 31.97 1.97
C MET A 553 -13.80 31.01 2.32
N ALA A 554 -14.12 29.82 2.82
CA ALA A 554 -13.12 28.82 3.20
C ALA A 554 -12.27 28.41 1.99
N THR A 555 -12.90 28.19 0.83
CA THR A 555 -12.21 27.85 -0.41
C THR A 555 -11.29 28.95 -0.93
N ASP A 556 -11.71 30.21 -0.89
CA ASP A 556 -10.87 31.33 -1.30
C ASP A 556 -9.70 31.55 -0.33
N ILE A 557 -9.93 31.41 0.99
CA ILE A 557 -8.88 31.50 2.01
C ILE A 557 -7.83 30.40 1.79
N ILE A 558 -8.24 29.13 1.73
CA ILE A 558 -7.25 28.04 1.59
C ILE A 558 -6.52 28.10 0.25
N GLY A 559 -7.20 28.51 -0.82
CA GLY A 559 -6.59 28.73 -2.12
C GLY A 559 -5.50 29.80 -2.06
N GLU A 560 -5.80 30.94 -1.45
CA GLU A 560 -4.85 32.04 -1.37
C GLU A 560 -3.69 31.77 -0.41
N LEU A 561 -3.96 31.13 0.73
CA LEU A 561 -2.91 30.69 1.66
C LEU A 561 -1.98 29.64 1.04
N SER A 562 -2.53 28.74 0.22
CA SER A 562 -1.76 27.62 -0.34
C SER A 562 -1.02 27.99 -1.62
N PHE A 563 -1.60 28.85 -2.47
CA PHE A 563 -1.11 29.12 -3.84
C PHE A 563 -0.90 30.61 -4.14
N GLY A 564 -1.18 31.50 -3.18
CA GLY A 564 -1.01 32.94 -3.34
C GLY A 564 -2.07 33.61 -4.22
N ASP A 565 -3.06 32.87 -4.72
CA ASP A 565 -4.22 33.37 -5.48
C ASP A 565 -5.47 32.58 -5.08
N SER A 566 -6.62 33.25 -5.06
CA SER A 566 -7.89 32.63 -4.67
C SER A 566 -8.63 32.05 -5.89
N PHE A 567 -9.74 31.35 -5.64
CA PHE A 567 -10.66 30.91 -6.69
C PHE A 567 -11.71 31.97 -7.04
N ARG A 568 -11.67 33.11 -6.33
CA ARG A 568 -12.55 34.28 -6.46
C ARG A 568 -14.04 33.95 -6.33
N MET A 569 -14.35 32.96 -5.50
CA MET A 569 -15.69 32.44 -5.31
C MET A 569 -16.61 33.45 -4.62
N LEU A 570 -16.07 34.23 -3.68
CA LEU A 570 -16.77 35.32 -3.01
C LEU A 570 -17.13 36.47 -3.96
N GLU A 571 -16.25 36.81 -4.90
CA GLU A 571 -16.47 37.84 -5.90
C GLU A 571 -17.52 37.38 -6.92
N ILE A 572 -17.42 36.14 -7.39
CA ILE A 572 -18.35 35.53 -8.37
C ILE A 572 -19.75 35.34 -7.77
N GLY A 573 -19.85 34.97 -6.49
CA GLY A 573 -21.11 34.89 -5.74
C GLY A 573 -22.08 33.78 -6.18
N ARG A 574 -21.70 32.95 -7.16
CA ARG A 574 -22.50 31.84 -7.69
C ARG A 574 -21.70 30.54 -7.72
N LYS A 575 -22.38 29.42 -7.46
CA LYS A 575 -21.78 28.09 -7.57
C LYS A 575 -21.42 27.82 -9.04
N ASN A 576 -20.19 27.40 -9.28
CA ASN A 576 -19.69 26.98 -10.58
C ASN A 576 -19.33 25.48 -10.54
N GLN A 577 -18.83 24.95 -11.65
CA GLN A 577 -18.44 23.55 -11.77
C GLN A 577 -17.40 23.15 -10.71
N TYR A 578 -16.45 24.03 -10.41
CA TYR A 578 -15.41 23.81 -9.41
C TYR A 578 -15.98 23.51 -8.02
N ILE A 579 -16.94 24.33 -7.55
CA ILE A 579 -17.62 24.07 -6.26
C ILE A 579 -18.44 22.79 -6.29
N ALA A 580 -19.14 22.54 -7.40
CA ALA A 580 -19.92 21.31 -7.56
C ALA A 580 -19.01 20.07 -7.45
N ASP A 581 -17.80 20.13 -8.00
CA ASP A 581 -16.80 19.07 -7.90
C ASP A 581 -16.29 18.90 -6.47
N LEU A 582 -15.91 20.00 -5.78
CA LEU A 582 -15.49 19.94 -4.38
C LEU A 582 -16.56 19.36 -3.45
N GLU A 583 -17.83 19.77 -3.61
CA GLU A 583 -18.95 19.23 -2.83
C GLU A 583 -19.25 17.74 -3.10
N THR A 584 -18.79 17.23 -4.25
CA THR A 584 -19.05 15.85 -4.69
C THR A 584 -17.88 14.92 -4.35
N VAL A 585 -16.65 15.41 -4.34
CA VAL A 585 -15.45 14.58 -4.14
C VAL A 585 -15.43 13.85 -2.81
N ALA A 586 -15.87 14.50 -1.72
CA ALA A 586 -15.92 13.87 -0.40
C ALA A 586 -16.94 12.72 -0.35
N LYS A 587 -18.11 12.93 -0.98
CA LYS A 587 -19.18 11.91 -1.09
C LYS A 587 -18.72 10.73 -1.93
N ILE A 588 -18.12 11.00 -3.09
CA ILE A 588 -17.54 10.01 -3.98
C ILE A 588 -16.43 9.24 -3.28
N GLY A 589 -15.52 9.93 -2.58
CA GLY A 589 -14.41 9.32 -1.85
C GLY A 589 -14.90 8.33 -0.81
N GLY A 590 -15.93 8.68 -0.04
CA GLY A 590 -16.58 7.78 0.91
C GLY A 590 -17.20 6.55 0.25
N ILE A 591 -17.90 6.71 -0.88
CA ILE A 591 -18.47 5.60 -1.65
C ILE A 591 -17.38 4.70 -2.22
N ARG A 592 -16.34 5.28 -2.83
CA ARG A 592 -15.19 4.58 -3.41
C ARG A 592 -14.46 3.75 -2.37
N ALA A 593 -14.20 4.31 -1.20
CA ALA A 593 -13.55 3.58 -0.11
C ALA A 593 -14.44 2.48 0.49
N THR A 594 -15.77 2.60 0.37
CA THR A 594 -16.74 1.58 0.82
C THR A 594 -16.90 0.44 -0.19
N PHE A 595 -16.79 0.74 -1.50
CA PHE A 595 -16.97 -0.21 -2.60
C PHE A 595 -15.80 -0.16 -3.62
N PRO A 596 -14.57 -0.51 -3.20
CA PRO A 596 -13.40 -0.39 -4.06
C PRO A 596 -13.46 -1.30 -5.30
N PHE A 597 -14.05 -2.48 -5.16
CA PHE A 597 -14.25 -3.41 -6.27
C PHE A 597 -15.23 -2.85 -7.31
N THR A 598 -16.38 -2.32 -6.87
CA THR A 598 -17.38 -1.74 -7.78
C THR A 598 -16.80 -0.58 -8.58
N MET A 599 -15.97 0.26 -7.97
CA MET A 599 -15.27 1.34 -8.67
C MET A 599 -14.22 0.82 -9.66
N SER A 600 -13.56 -0.29 -9.36
CA SER A 600 -12.60 -0.93 -10.28
C SER A 600 -13.31 -1.52 -11.50
N VAL A 601 -14.47 -2.17 -11.31
CA VAL A 601 -15.32 -2.66 -12.39
C VAL A 601 -15.91 -1.51 -13.21
N ALA A 602 -16.33 -0.42 -12.56
CA ALA A 602 -16.83 0.78 -13.21
C ALA A 602 -15.80 1.48 -14.12
N ALA A 603 -14.50 1.33 -13.84
CA ALA A 603 -13.45 1.85 -14.71
C ALA A 603 -13.31 1.03 -16.00
N VAL A 604 -13.69 -0.25 -15.98
CA VAL A 604 -13.66 -1.15 -17.15
C VAL A 604 -14.98 -1.08 -17.93
N PHE A 605 -16.11 -0.96 -17.23
CA PHE A 605 -17.44 -0.89 -17.82
C PHE A 605 -17.99 0.54 -17.73
N PRO A 606 -18.01 1.30 -18.85
CA PRO A 606 -18.32 2.73 -18.85
C PRO A 606 -19.83 3.01 -18.75
N LEU A 607 -20.44 2.59 -17.65
CA LEU A 607 -21.82 2.94 -17.32
C LEU A 607 -21.90 4.46 -17.04
N SER A 608 -22.95 5.10 -17.55
CA SER A 608 -23.15 6.55 -17.47
C SER A 608 -23.11 7.09 -16.03
N VAL A 609 -23.53 6.28 -15.04
CA VAL A 609 -23.53 6.66 -13.62
C VAL A 609 -22.14 6.85 -13.02
N PHE A 610 -21.09 6.24 -13.60
CA PHE A 610 -19.71 6.33 -13.09
C PHE A 610 -18.84 7.33 -13.86
N LYS A 611 -19.26 7.76 -15.05
CA LYS A 611 -18.49 8.72 -15.87
C LYS A 611 -18.30 10.06 -15.17
N GLU A 612 -19.36 10.59 -14.56
CA GLU A 612 -19.30 11.87 -13.85
C GLU A 612 -18.41 11.79 -12.60
N VAL A 613 -18.42 10.64 -11.94
CA VAL A 613 -17.62 10.37 -10.74
C VAL A 613 -16.12 10.38 -11.06
N VAL A 614 -15.74 9.75 -12.17
CA VAL A 614 -14.34 9.76 -12.66
C VAL A 614 -13.95 11.16 -13.11
N ALA A 615 -14.79 11.80 -13.94
CA ALA A 615 -14.50 13.14 -14.47
C ALA A 615 -14.37 14.22 -13.39
N SER A 616 -15.20 14.18 -12.35
CA SER A 616 -15.11 15.10 -11.20
C SER A 616 -13.80 14.96 -10.44
N THR A 617 -13.29 13.73 -10.29
CA THR A 617 -12.01 13.47 -9.64
C THR A 617 -10.84 14.00 -10.49
N ASP A 618 -10.91 13.85 -11.81
CA ASP A 618 -9.88 14.34 -12.73
C ASP A 618 -9.84 15.87 -12.77
N ARG A 619 -11.01 16.53 -12.81
CA ARG A 619 -11.08 18.00 -12.75
C ARG A 619 -10.46 18.58 -11.47
N ILE A 620 -10.61 17.91 -10.33
CA ILE A 620 -9.99 18.37 -9.07
C ILE A 620 -8.47 18.30 -9.12
N LEU A 621 -7.91 17.25 -9.73
CA LEU A 621 -6.47 17.17 -9.97
C LEU A 621 -6.00 18.29 -10.91
N ASP A 622 -6.78 18.59 -11.96
CA ASP A 622 -6.49 19.69 -12.88
C ASP A 622 -6.53 21.04 -12.16
N TYR A 623 -7.46 21.26 -11.22
CA TYR A 623 -7.52 22.50 -10.45
C TYR A 623 -6.31 22.68 -9.53
N ALA A 624 -5.85 21.59 -8.89
CA ALA A 624 -4.63 21.60 -8.10
C ALA A 624 -3.41 21.89 -8.98
N ALA A 625 -3.29 21.21 -10.12
CA ALA A 625 -2.27 21.44 -11.13
C ALA A 625 -2.19 22.90 -11.59
N GLN A 626 -3.33 23.47 -12.01
CA GLN A 626 -3.41 24.86 -12.47
C GLN A 626 -3.03 25.86 -11.36
N SER A 627 -3.39 25.57 -10.11
CA SER A 627 -3.05 26.45 -8.98
C SER A 627 -1.57 26.41 -8.65
N VAL A 628 -0.96 25.21 -8.68
CA VAL A 628 0.48 25.02 -8.56
C VAL A 628 1.24 25.72 -9.70
N ASP A 629 0.77 25.57 -10.94
CA ASP A 629 1.43 26.16 -12.11
C ASP A 629 1.36 27.69 -12.11
N ARG A 630 0.21 28.27 -11.73
CA ARG A 630 0.08 29.73 -11.53
C ARG A 630 1.07 30.24 -10.50
N TYR A 631 1.20 29.55 -9.36
CA TYR A 631 2.14 29.95 -8.33
C TYR A 631 3.59 29.89 -8.81
N LYS A 632 3.96 28.82 -9.53
CA LYS A 632 5.29 28.70 -10.16
C LYS A 632 5.58 29.83 -11.14
N SER A 633 4.60 30.22 -11.96
CA SER A 633 4.74 31.36 -12.86
C SER A 633 4.95 32.67 -12.11
N HIS A 634 4.22 32.91 -11.01
CA HIS A 634 4.42 34.10 -10.17
C HIS A 634 5.82 34.14 -9.53
N LEU A 635 6.31 33.00 -9.04
CA LEU A 635 7.67 32.87 -8.51
C LEU A 635 8.74 33.13 -9.58
N ALA A 636 8.52 32.67 -10.81
CA ALA A 636 9.46 32.90 -11.92
C ALA A 636 9.52 34.38 -12.34
N LEU A 637 8.40 35.10 -12.24
CA LEU A 637 8.31 36.52 -12.58
C LEU A 637 8.90 37.43 -11.49
N ASN A 638 8.82 37.03 -10.21
CA ASN A 638 9.31 37.81 -9.07
C ASN A 638 10.16 36.94 -8.12
N PRO A 639 11.36 36.51 -8.54
CA PRO A 639 12.18 35.57 -7.77
C PRO A 639 12.67 36.15 -6.44
N ASP A 640 12.86 37.47 -6.35
CA ASP A 640 13.41 38.15 -5.18
C ASP A 640 12.36 38.51 -4.11
N GLN A 641 11.07 38.38 -4.42
CA GLN A 641 9.96 38.66 -3.50
C GLN A 641 8.82 37.64 -3.67
N PRO A 642 9.05 36.36 -3.31
CA PRO A 642 8.01 35.34 -3.38
C PRO A 642 6.87 35.67 -2.40
N LYS A 643 5.61 35.64 -2.89
CA LYS A 643 4.45 35.72 -1.99
C LYS A 643 4.51 34.51 -1.03
N PRO A 644 4.50 34.72 0.30
CA PRO A 644 4.55 33.62 1.26
C PRO A 644 3.24 32.83 1.19
N THR A 645 3.37 31.52 1.04
CA THR A 645 2.28 30.54 0.97
C THR A 645 2.64 29.30 1.78
N LEU A 646 1.66 28.46 2.06
CA LEU A 646 1.87 27.18 2.73
C LEU A 646 2.83 26.26 1.95
N PHE A 647 2.91 26.40 0.63
CA PHE A 647 3.74 25.58 -0.23
C PHE A 647 5.09 26.24 -0.57
N THR A 648 5.34 27.49 -0.21
CA THR A 648 6.59 28.21 -0.55
C THR A 648 7.84 27.43 -0.13
N ASN A 649 7.83 26.86 1.08
CA ASN A 649 8.96 26.06 1.57
C ASN A 649 9.10 24.71 0.85
N LEU A 650 8.00 24.11 0.38
CA LEU A 650 8.05 22.91 -0.45
C LEU A 650 8.75 23.20 -1.79
N TYR A 651 8.46 24.35 -2.41
CA TYR A 651 9.11 24.78 -3.65
C TYR A 651 10.54 25.29 -3.47
N ALA A 652 10.87 25.88 -2.32
CA ALA A 652 12.23 26.32 -2.02
C ALA A 652 13.15 25.11 -1.73
N ALA A 653 12.67 24.13 -0.94
CA ALA A 653 13.43 22.92 -0.63
C ALA A 653 13.71 22.07 -1.88
N SER A 654 12.81 22.10 -2.87
CA SER A 654 13.03 21.41 -4.16
C SER A 654 14.23 21.95 -4.97
N LYS A 655 14.83 23.08 -4.57
CA LYS A 655 15.97 23.71 -5.26
C LYS A 655 17.32 23.63 -4.54
N VAL A 656 17.35 23.22 -3.25
CA VAL A 656 18.52 23.50 -2.37
C VAL A 656 19.28 22.24 -1.91
N LYS A 657 18.67 21.05 -1.88
CA LYS A 657 19.35 19.80 -1.45
C LYS A 657 19.00 18.60 -2.32
N GLU A 658 20.01 17.96 -2.94
CA GLU A 658 19.87 16.64 -3.56
C GLU A 658 19.38 15.62 -2.51
N GLY A 659 18.25 14.95 -2.77
CA GLY A 659 17.63 13.98 -1.86
C GLY A 659 16.40 14.48 -1.06
N GLU A 660 16.14 15.79 -1.02
CA GLU A 660 14.94 16.38 -0.37
C GLU A 660 13.94 17.00 -1.37
N CYS A 661 14.14 16.75 -2.67
CA CYS A 661 13.32 17.35 -3.73
C CYS A 661 11.99 16.61 -3.91
N PHE A 662 10.89 17.33 -3.77
CA PHE A 662 9.54 16.81 -4.02
C PHE A 662 9.28 16.84 -5.51
N SER A 663 8.81 15.73 -6.05
CA SER A 663 8.31 15.69 -7.41
C SER A 663 7.11 16.63 -7.56
N ASP A 664 6.95 17.20 -8.75
CA ASP A 664 5.78 18.02 -9.08
C ASP A 664 4.47 17.28 -8.82
N ARG A 665 4.47 15.94 -8.97
CA ARG A 665 3.32 15.09 -8.67
C ARG A 665 3.00 15.08 -7.18
N GLU A 666 3.99 14.93 -6.32
CA GLU A 666 3.81 14.96 -4.85
C GLU A 666 3.23 16.30 -4.38
N ILE A 667 3.75 17.41 -4.92
CA ILE A 667 3.25 18.75 -4.61
C ILE A 667 1.79 18.91 -5.06
N ARG A 668 1.43 18.44 -6.26
CA ARG A 668 0.05 18.51 -6.78
C ARG A 668 -0.93 17.66 -5.97
N ASN A 669 -0.51 16.48 -5.50
CA ASN A 669 -1.34 15.63 -4.65
C ASN A 669 -1.62 16.27 -3.28
N ASP A 670 -0.60 16.89 -2.67
CA ASP A 670 -0.78 17.65 -1.44
C ASP A 670 -1.65 18.89 -1.67
N ALA A 671 -1.46 19.61 -2.77
CA ALA A 671 -2.29 20.75 -3.15
C ALA A 671 -3.78 20.36 -3.27
N GLN A 672 -4.09 19.24 -3.94
CA GLN A 672 -5.44 18.68 -3.96
C GLN A 672 -5.96 18.42 -2.54
N SER A 673 -5.15 17.76 -1.70
CA SER A 673 -5.53 17.40 -0.34
C SER A 673 -5.86 18.64 0.50
N PHE A 674 -5.09 19.72 0.37
CA PHE A 674 -5.32 20.98 1.10
C PHE A 674 -6.58 21.70 0.62
N ILE A 675 -6.81 21.79 -0.69
CA ILE A 675 -8.03 22.40 -1.26
C ILE A 675 -9.28 21.72 -0.70
N VAL A 676 -9.32 20.39 -0.73
CA VAL A 676 -10.49 19.62 -0.28
C VAL A 676 -10.63 19.71 1.24
N ALA A 677 -9.55 19.53 1.99
CA ALA A 677 -9.59 19.51 3.45
C ALA A 677 -9.94 20.89 4.05
N GLY A 678 -9.38 21.99 3.54
CA GLY A 678 -9.59 23.33 4.09
C GLY A 678 -10.90 24.01 3.67
N SER A 679 -11.59 23.51 2.65
CA SER A 679 -12.84 24.10 2.17
C SER A 679 -14.07 23.63 2.96
N ASP A 680 -14.43 22.35 2.81
CA ASP A 680 -15.71 21.84 3.33
C ASP A 680 -15.72 21.75 4.86
N THR A 681 -14.55 21.49 5.48
CA THR A 681 -14.48 21.28 6.93
C THR A 681 -14.76 22.57 7.70
N THR A 682 -14.03 23.64 7.39
CA THR A 682 -14.19 24.97 8.01
C THR A 682 -15.59 25.53 7.75
N ALA A 683 -16.11 25.38 6.54
CA ALA A 683 -17.45 25.83 6.18
C ALA A 683 -18.53 25.15 7.03
N ASN A 684 -18.48 23.81 7.19
CA ASN A 684 -19.44 23.09 8.01
C ASN A 684 -19.34 23.44 9.49
N THR A 685 -18.12 23.60 10.04
CA THR A 685 -17.93 24.05 11.43
C THR A 685 -18.64 25.37 11.68
N LEU A 686 -18.42 26.37 10.81
CA LEU A 686 -19.04 27.69 10.94
C LEU A 686 -20.56 27.64 10.82
N VAL A 687 -21.10 26.80 9.92
CA VAL A 687 -22.55 26.59 9.82
C VAL A 687 -23.10 26.01 11.12
N TYR A 688 -22.50 24.97 11.68
CA TYR A 688 -22.97 24.39 12.95
C TYR A 688 -22.81 25.35 14.12
N LEU A 689 -21.76 26.18 14.14
CA LEU A 689 -21.55 27.21 15.15
C LEU A 689 -22.70 28.23 15.13
N ILE A 690 -22.96 28.82 13.97
CA ILE A 690 -24.05 29.80 13.79
C ILE A 690 -25.41 29.16 14.06
N TRP A 691 -25.66 27.98 13.52
CA TRP A 691 -26.94 27.28 13.73
C TRP A 691 -27.18 26.94 15.20
N SER A 692 -26.15 26.53 15.93
CA SER A 692 -26.28 26.23 17.36
C SER A 692 -26.50 27.48 18.19
N MET A 693 -25.84 28.58 17.83
CA MET A 693 -26.07 29.90 18.43
C MET A 693 -27.50 30.39 18.16
N LEU A 694 -27.99 30.32 16.92
CA LEU A 694 -29.32 30.80 16.55
C LEU A 694 -30.47 30.00 17.15
N LYS A 695 -30.21 28.74 17.53
CA LYS A 695 -31.18 27.93 18.27
C LYS A 695 -31.42 28.43 19.69
N ASP A 696 -30.49 29.20 20.24
CA ASP A 696 -30.59 29.70 21.60
C ASP A 696 -30.19 31.17 21.76
N LYS A 697 -31.21 31.98 21.98
CA LYS A 697 -31.05 33.42 22.14
C LYS A 697 -30.15 33.80 23.32
N LYS A 698 -30.10 33.02 24.41
CA LYS A 698 -29.25 33.32 25.58
C LYS A 698 -27.78 33.12 25.26
N ILE A 699 -27.45 32.10 24.47
CA ILE A 699 -26.06 31.88 24.00
C ILE A 699 -25.65 33.06 23.13
N GLN A 700 -26.51 33.45 22.18
CA GLN A 700 -26.29 34.57 21.29
C GLN A 700 -26.09 35.88 22.06
N GLU A 701 -27.01 36.24 22.97
CA GLU A 701 -26.95 37.47 23.75
C GLU A 701 -25.69 37.55 24.60
N ARG A 702 -25.30 36.45 25.27
CA ARG A 702 -24.10 36.40 26.09
C ARG A 702 -22.82 36.51 25.24
N LEU A 703 -22.78 35.87 24.07
CA LEU A 703 -21.65 35.96 23.16
C LEU A 703 -21.51 37.37 22.58
N VAL A 704 -22.63 37.98 22.15
CA VAL A 704 -22.65 39.38 21.71
C VAL A 704 -22.18 40.30 22.83
N THR A 705 -22.62 40.08 24.07
CA THR A 705 -22.17 40.88 25.22
C THR A 705 -20.67 40.76 25.44
N GLU A 706 -20.09 39.55 25.37
CA GLU A 706 -18.63 39.35 25.47
C GLU A 706 -17.86 40.04 24.33
N LEU A 707 -18.43 40.05 23.12
CA LEU A 707 -17.84 40.72 21.95
C LEU A 707 -18.06 42.25 21.95
N ASP A 708 -19.01 42.76 22.71
CA ASP A 708 -19.40 44.19 22.75
C ASP A 708 -18.64 45.00 23.82
N ILE A 709 -17.74 44.35 24.58
CA ILE A 709 -16.90 44.97 25.62
C ILE A 709 -15.99 46.05 25.00
N GLU A 710 -15.80 47.18 25.69
CA GLU A 710 -15.03 48.34 25.21
C GLU A 710 -13.64 47.99 24.70
N GLN A 711 -12.93 47.03 25.31
CA GLN A 711 -11.62 46.55 24.84
C GLN A 711 -11.64 46.03 23.40
N VAL A 712 -12.70 45.32 22.97
CA VAL A 712 -12.85 44.81 21.60
C VAL A 712 -13.18 45.93 20.61
N LYS A 713 -13.93 46.95 21.07
CA LYS A 713 -14.28 48.14 20.27
C LYS A 713 -13.09 49.10 20.09
N GLU A 714 -12.25 49.24 21.12
CA GLU A 714 -11.14 50.19 21.18
C GLU A 714 -9.88 49.68 20.46
N HIS A 715 -9.55 48.39 20.59
CA HIS A 715 -8.34 47.78 19.99
C HIS A 715 -8.61 47.09 18.64
N GLY A 716 -9.88 46.95 18.26
CA GLY A 716 -10.33 46.21 17.09
C GLY A 716 -10.26 44.68 17.27
N LEU A 717 -10.87 43.97 16.33
CA LEU A 717 -10.84 42.50 16.26
C LEU A 717 -9.46 42.03 15.75
N SER A 718 -8.48 41.88 16.65
CA SER A 718 -7.26 41.10 16.38
C SER A 718 -7.39 39.70 16.96
N ASP A 719 -6.72 38.73 16.33
CA ASP A 719 -6.68 37.32 16.78
C ASP A 719 -6.28 37.20 18.27
N GLU A 720 -5.29 37.98 18.70
CA GLU A 720 -4.79 37.96 20.09
C GLU A 720 -5.87 38.31 21.12
N HIS A 721 -6.70 39.32 20.84
CA HIS A 721 -7.82 39.66 21.71
C HIS A 721 -8.91 38.58 21.69
N LEU A 722 -9.21 38.04 20.51
CA LEU A 722 -10.24 37.01 20.34
C LEU A 722 -9.89 35.71 21.06
N ARG A 723 -8.62 35.30 21.07
CA ARG A 723 -8.14 34.14 21.86
C ARG A 723 -8.36 34.31 23.36
N GLY A 724 -8.32 35.55 23.85
CA GLY A 724 -8.57 35.88 25.25
C GLY A 724 -10.02 35.76 25.69
N LEU A 725 -10.99 35.55 24.77
CA LEU A 725 -12.41 35.50 25.08
C LEU A 725 -12.86 34.09 25.51
N PRO A 726 -13.07 33.82 26.81
CA PRO A 726 -13.30 32.47 27.30
C PRO A 726 -14.65 31.91 26.85
N TYR A 727 -15.71 32.71 26.76
CA TYR A 727 -17.03 32.19 26.43
C TYR A 727 -17.16 31.89 24.93
N MET A 728 -16.60 32.72 24.06
CA MET A 728 -16.48 32.43 22.62
C MET A 728 -15.77 31.09 22.37
N ASN A 729 -14.62 30.86 22.99
CA ASN A 729 -13.88 29.60 22.87
C ASN A 729 -14.68 28.41 23.42
N GLN A 730 -15.43 28.58 24.51
CA GLN A 730 -16.33 27.53 25.02
C GLN A 730 -17.44 27.19 24.01
N VAL A 731 -18.04 28.18 23.35
CA VAL A 731 -19.07 27.96 22.33
C VAL A 731 -18.50 27.23 21.12
N ILE A 732 -17.31 27.62 20.65
CA ILE A 732 -16.60 26.92 19.57
C ILE A 732 -16.31 25.47 19.99
N ASN A 733 -15.77 25.27 21.19
CA ASN A 733 -15.37 23.96 21.67
C ASN A 733 -16.57 23.01 21.81
N GLU A 734 -17.66 23.51 22.39
CA GLU A 734 -18.89 22.73 22.54
C GLU A 734 -19.56 22.45 21.20
N THR A 735 -19.45 23.36 20.22
CA THR A 735 -19.90 23.13 18.85
C THR A 735 -19.13 21.98 18.21
N LEU A 736 -17.80 21.97 18.31
CA LEU A 736 -16.96 20.91 17.74
C LEU A 736 -17.15 19.56 18.46
N ARG A 737 -17.52 19.57 19.75
CA ARG A 737 -17.90 18.36 20.50
C ARG A 737 -19.23 17.78 20.03
N LEU A 738 -20.23 18.65 19.83
CA LEU A 738 -21.57 18.22 19.42
C LEU A 738 -21.63 17.92 17.91
N TYR A 739 -20.91 18.66 17.09
CA TYR A 739 -20.96 18.60 15.64
C TYR A 739 -19.54 18.47 15.05
N PRO A 740 -18.81 17.38 15.37
CA PRO A 740 -17.52 17.13 14.77
C PRO A 740 -17.69 16.97 13.25
N VAL A 741 -16.90 17.71 12.48
CA VAL A 741 -16.93 17.67 11.01
C VAL A 741 -16.54 16.31 10.46
N VAL A 742 -15.63 15.61 11.14
CA VAL A 742 -15.23 14.24 10.82
C VAL A 742 -15.75 13.31 11.94
N PRO A 743 -17.05 12.97 11.96
CA PRO A 743 -17.65 12.22 13.04
C PRO A 743 -17.31 10.72 13.04
N SER A 744 -16.74 10.22 11.93
CA SER A 744 -16.43 8.80 11.72
C SER A 744 -15.11 8.39 12.39
N GLY A 745 -14.89 7.08 12.54
CA GLY A 745 -13.64 6.55 13.06
C GLY A 745 -12.44 6.79 12.14
N LEU A 746 -11.27 7.01 12.76
CA LEU A 746 -9.97 7.13 12.08
C LEU A 746 -9.24 5.78 12.10
N PRO A 747 -9.35 4.95 11.03
CA PRO A 747 -8.90 3.56 11.08
C PRO A 747 -7.38 3.42 11.08
N ARG A 748 -6.84 2.67 12.03
CA ARG A 748 -5.44 2.26 12.15
C ARG A 748 -5.32 0.74 12.11
N VAL A 749 -4.10 0.25 11.83
CA VAL A 749 -3.79 -1.18 11.82
C VAL A 749 -3.07 -1.55 13.10
N VAL A 750 -3.50 -2.64 13.73
CA VAL A 750 -2.81 -3.22 14.89
C VAL A 750 -1.43 -3.74 14.44
N PRO A 751 -0.34 -3.42 15.17
CA PRO A 751 1.01 -3.87 14.82
C PRO A 751 1.12 -5.39 14.70
N GLU A 752 2.09 -5.90 13.94
CA GLU A 752 2.24 -7.35 13.68
C GLU A 752 2.29 -8.21 14.96
N LYS A 753 2.93 -7.69 16.01
CA LYS A 753 3.02 -8.37 17.32
C LYS A 753 1.67 -8.49 18.04
N GLY A 754 0.61 -7.87 17.53
CA GLY A 754 -0.68 -7.72 18.22
C GLY A 754 -0.64 -6.61 19.28
N SER A 755 -1.80 -6.29 19.85
CA SER A 755 -1.91 -5.38 20.98
C SER A 755 -3.16 -5.67 21.83
N THR A 756 -3.06 -5.41 23.14
CA THR A 756 -4.20 -5.49 24.05
C THR A 756 -4.83 -4.12 24.18
N LEU A 757 -6.06 -3.96 23.69
CA LEU A 757 -6.82 -2.71 23.82
C LEU A 757 -8.10 -2.96 24.62
N VAL A 758 -8.33 -2.15 25.65
CA VAL A 758 -9.53 -2.21 26.50
C VAL A 758 -9.77 -3.63 27.07
N GLY A 759 -8.68 -4.32 27.44
CA GLY A 759 -8.73 -5.68 28.00
C GLY A 759 -8.89 -6.82 26.97
N HIS A 760 -8.93 -6.52 25.67
CA HIS A 760 -9.02 -7.51 24.61
C HIS A 760 -7.72 -7.60 23.80
N TRP A 761 -7.22 -8.82 23.61
CA TRP A 761 -6.12 -9.08 22.69
C TRP A 761 -6.59 -8.99 21.24
N LEU A 762 -5.93 -8.16 20.45
CA LEU A 762 -6.15 -8.01 19.01
C LEU A 762 -4.91 -8.49 18.25
N PRO A 763 -5.05 -9.43 17.29
CA PRO A 763 -3.93 -9.88 16.47
C PRO A 763 -3.49 -8.79 15.49
N GLY A 764 -2.23 -8.85 15.07
CA GLY A 764 -1.68 -7.96 14.04
C GLY A 764 -2.47 -8.00 12.74
N GLY A 765 -2.55 -6.84 12.06
CA GLY A 765 -3.35 -6.68 10.85
C GLY A 765 -4.84 -6.36 11.10
N THR A 766 -5.34 -6.48 12.33
CA THR A 766 -6.69 -6.03 12.69
C THR A 766 -6.84 -4.54 12.48
N THR A 767 -7.96 -4.08 11.94
CA THR A 767 -8.25 -2.64 11.86
C THR A 767 -8.96 -2.16 13.12
N VAL A 768 -8.44 -1.12 13.76
CA VAL A 768 -9.09 -0.44 14.89
C VAL A 768 -9.44 0.98 14.49
N ALA A 769 -10.63 1.44 14.82
CA ALA A 769 -11.10 2.79 14.55
C ALA A 769 -11.53 3.44 15.87
N THR A 770 -11.28 4.74 16.00
CA THR A 770 -11.72 5.52 17.16
C THR A 770 -12.72 6.57 16.69
N GLN A 771 -14.01 6.30 16.87
CA GLN A 771 -15.05 7.20 16.38
C GLN A 771 -15.19 8.44 17.25
N LEU A 772 -14.88 9.61 16.66
CA LEU A 772 -14.93 10.88 17.38
C LEU A 772 -16.34 11.22 17.89
N TYR A 773 -17.38 10.94 17.09
CA TYR A 773 -18.78 11.14 17.51
C TYR A 773 -19.13 10.39 18.81
N SER A 774 -18.59 9.17 18.98
CA SER A 774 -18.82 8.35 20.19
C SER A 774 -18.01 8.86 21.37
N LEU A 775 -16.71 9.10 21.15
CA LEU A 775 -15.78 9.59 22.18
C LEU A 775 -16.23 10.92 22.81
N GLN A 776 -16.71 11.84 21.98
CA GLN A 776 -17.22 13.15 22.42
C GLN A 776 -18.59 13.09 23.11
N ARG A 777 -19.21 11.90 23.16
CA ARG A 777 -20.50 11.62 23.78
C ARG A 777 -20.41 10.57 24.88
N ASP A 778 -19.20 10.27 25.34
CA ASP A 778 -19.01 9.36 26.46
C ASP A 778 -19.51 10.01 27.75
N SER A 779 -20.56 9.44 28.35
CA SER A 779 -21.16 9.92 29.59
C SER A 779 -20.24 9.85 30.80
N GLN A 780 -19.17 9.03 30.75
CA GLN A 780 -18.17 8.98 31.83
C GLN A 780 -17.27 10.23 31.84
N ILE A 781 -17.11 10.88 30.69
CA ILE A 781 -16.30 12.10 30.54
C ILE A 781 -17.17 13.35 30.49
N PHE A 782 -18.27 13.28 29.75
CA PHE A 782 -19.19 14.38 29.55
C PHE A 782 -20.55 14.06 30.20
N THR A 783 -20.80 14.60 31.39
CA THR A 783 -22.15 14.63 31.99
C THR A 783 -23.18 15.16 30.99
N ASP A 784 -24.31 14.46 30.84
CA ASP A 784 -25.38 14.73 29.87
C ASP A 784 -24.88 15.02 28.44
N PRO A 785 -24.21 14.06 27.79
CA PRO A 785 -23.46 14.30 26.54
C PRO A 785 -24.34 14.69 25.35
N GLU A 786 -25.63 14.33 25.39
CA GLU A 786 -26.63 14.61 24.34
C GLU A 786 -27.40 15.92 24.55
N ARG A 787 -27.20 16.60 25.68
CA ARG A 787 -27.96 17.81 26.04
C ARG A 787 -27.63 18.96 25.10
N SER A 788 -28.63 19.80 24.83
CA SER A 788 -28.45 21.01 24.01
C SER A 788 -27.42 21.95 24.62
N MET A 789 -26.63 22.61 23.76
CA MET A 789 -25.57 23.58 24.08
C MET A 789 -25.92 24.54 25.24
N LEU A 790 -27.19 24.97 25.32
CA LEU A 790 -27.72 25.85 26.35
C LEU A 790 -27.55 25.35 27.78
N ILE A 791 -27.96 24.12 28.05
CA ILE A 791 -28.01 23.63 29.44
C ILE A 791 -26.61 23.32 29.96
N VAL A 792 -25.70 23.01 29.04
CA VAL A 792 -24.28 22.82 29.31
C VAL A 792 -23.63 24.18 29.65
N LEU A 793 -23.85 25.23 28.85
CA LEU A 793 -23.21 26.54 29.08
C LEU A 793 -23.83 27.38 30.22
N LEU A 794 -25.05 27.07 30.67
CA LEU A 794 -25.72 27.77 31.78
C LEU A 794 -25.45 27.17 33.17
N ALA A 795 -24.97 25.92 33.29
CA ALA A 795 -24.63 25.35 34.58
C ALA A 795 -23.30 25.94 35.08
N GLU A 796 -23.30 26.67 36.20
CA GLU A 796 -22.11 27.21 36.88
C GLU A 796 -21.01 26.15 37.17
N LEU A 797 -21.37 24.87 37.14
CA LEU A 797 -20.46 23.72 37.21
C LEU A 797 -19.43 23.64 36.07
N ASN A 798 -19.60 24.39 34.97
CA ASN A 798 -18.76 24.25 33.78
C ASN A 798 -17.47 25.09 33.74
N ARG A 799 -17.22 25.96 34.73
CA ARG A 799 -15.84 26.46 34.95
C ARG A 799 -14.86 25.29 35.16
N LEU A 800 -15.33 24.16 35.69
CA LEU A 800 -14.50 22.98 35.97
C LEU A 800 -14.35 22.00 34.79
N ARG A 801 -15.17 22.11 33.73
CA ARG A 801 -15.11 21.15 32.60
C ARG A 801 -13.94 21.44 31.65
N TRP A 802 -13.56 22.71 31.49
CA TRP A 802 -12.54 23.13 30.53
C TRP A 802 -11.30 23.78 31.18
N ILE A 803 -11.30 24.07 32.50
CA ILE A 803 -10.24 24.87 33.15
C ILE A 803 -9.59 24.14 34.36
N ALA A 804 -10.20 23.10 34.96
CA ALA A 804 -9.67 22.49 36.18
C ALA A 804 -9.19 21.03 36.00
N PRO A 805 -8.00 20.64 36.52
CA PRO A 805 -7.57 19.26 36.57
C PRO A 805 -8.49 18.45 37.50
N ARG A 806 -8.87 17.25 37.04
CA ARG A 806 -9.82 16.36 37.69
C ARG A 806 -9.12 15.58 38.84
N PRO A 807 -9.69 15.45 40.05
CA PRO A 807 -9.01 14.84 41.23
C PRO A 807 -8.68 13.34 41.10
N ASP A 808 -9.23 12.68 40.08
CA ASP A 808 -9.29 11.25 39.84
C ASP A 808 -8.21 10.73 38.87
N GLY A 809 -7.24 11.56 38.48
CA GLY A 809 -6.14 11.15 37.59
C GLY A 809 -6.59 10.81 36.16
N ILE A 810 -7.82 11.18 35.79
CA ILE A 810 -8.32 11.17 34.41
C ILE A 810 -7.77 12.42 33.72
N ALA A 811 -7.19 12.25 32.54
CA ALA A 811 -6.62 13.35 31.76
C ALA A 811 -7.67 14.49 31.58
N PRO A 812 -7.26 15.78 31.65
CA PRO A 812 -8.18 16.91 31.49
C PRO A 812 -8.99 16.80 30.19
N CYS A 813 -10.16 17.44 30.13
CA CYS A 813 -11.01 17.43 28.92
C CYS A 813 -10.27 17.86 27.64
N ASP A 814 -9.16 18.60 27.78
CA ASP A 814 -8.21 18.90 26.71
C ASP A 814 -7.74 17.64 25.96
N SER A 815 -7.49 16.52 26.66
CA SER A 815 -7.09 15.23 26.05
C SER A 815 -8.13 14.64 25.08
N VAL A 816 -9.41 15.03 25.18
CA VAL A 816 -10.47 14.62 24.25
C VAL A 816 -10.58 15.59 23.09
N PHE A 817 -10.27 16.87 23.33
CA PHE A 817 -10.13 17.87 22.28
C PHE A 817 -8.93 17.58 21.38
N LEU A 818 -7.87 17.02 21.96
CA LEU A 818 -6.71 16.47 21.26
C LEU A 818 -7.04 15.29 20.33
N LEU A 819 -8.29 14.82 20.25
CA LEU A 819 -8.75 13.85 19.24
C LEU A 819 -9.55 14.48 18.09
N LEU A 820 -10.00 15.74 18.21
CA LEU A 820 -10.47 16.54 17.06
C LEU A 820 -9.32 16.80 16.10
N PHE A 821 -8.14 17.04 16.68
CA PHE A 821 -6.86 17.20 16.01
C PHE A 821 -5.87 16.23 16.67
N PRO A 822 -5.88 14.93 16.29
CA PRO A 822 -5.15 13.86 16.98
C PRO A 822 -3.71 14.25 17.33
N GLU A 823 -3.33 14.31 18.61
CA GLU A 823 -1.92 14.41 19.03
C GLU A 823 -1.12 13.24 18.48
N GLY A 824 -0.03 13.52 17.76
CA GLY A 824 0.66 12.51 16.99
C GLY A 824 1.50 13.08 15.86
N GLU A 825 2.21 12.22 15.13
CA GLU A 825 2.84 12.65 13.87
C GLU A 825 1.76 13.08 12.85
N ASN A 826 0.52 12.56 12.97
CA ASN A 826 -0.60 12.73 12.04
C ASN A 826 -1.64 13.80 12.47
N VAL A 827 -1.27 14.78 13.29
CA VAL A 827 -2.15 15.92 13.66
C VAL A 827 -2.65 16.63 12.40
N CYS A 828 -3.88 17.16 12.44
CA CYS A 828 -4.39 18.02 11.36
C CYS A 828 -3.40 19.16 11.09
N ALA A 829 -2.83 19.17 9.88
CA ALA A 829 -1.85 20.18 9.50
C ALA A 829 -2.43 21.61 9.56
N GLY A 830 -3.72 21.77 9.22
CA GLY A 830 -4.42 23.04 9.21
C GLY A 830 -5.17 23.40 10.49
N GLY A 831 -4.93 22.75 11.64
CA GLY A 831 -5.74 23.00 12.84
C GLY A 831 -5.73 24.46 13.35
N TYR A 832 -4.66 25.21 13.07
CA TYR A 832 -4.54 26.63 13.41
C TYR A 832 -5.06 27.58 12.31
N VAL A 833 -5.26 27.08 11.08
CA VAL A 833 -5.76 27.84 9.90
C VAL A 833 -7.28 27.74 9.85
#